data_AF-A0A2G2ZL89-F1
#
_entry.id   AF-A0A2G2ZL89-F1
#
_cell.length_a   1.000
_cell.length_b   1.000
_cell.length_c   1.000
_cell.angle_alpha   90.00
_cell.angle_beta   90.00
_cell.angle_gamma   90.00
#
_symmetry.space_group_name_H-M   'P 1'
#
loop_
_entity.id
_entity.type
_entity.pdbx_description
1 polymer ?
#
loop_
_entity_poly.entity_id
_entity_poly.type
_entity_poly.pdbx_seq_one_letter_code
_entity_poly.pdbx_strand_id
1 'polypeptide(L)'
;MPEAVDMILPFFIESLEFSDASVPGLLRRQLLDAVARMASLGFKKSYCEAVVLMTRSYLSKLSAVVSAETDTTASEATIERLETLPAGFLLIARDLTTPKLRTDYRHRLLSLCTHVGLAAVSKSGKSGADFLGPLLPAVAEICSDSDPAVNVEPSLLKLFRNLWFYVALFGLAPPLNNHHQGVTKLVSTTLNSIGRTGAIGLQAVSGPYMWSADWFSAVQRISQGTPPLVVTSEKWLENEFELNALHNPGSWHGSGNEKAAISQRTALSAALGECIEVSAMNTFSAVKSTYLLAVMFLEVTRFSSNGGILSVDPSSTTSRSAFSCVFEYLKSPGLPLVVFQCLTAIVHRAFGTAVAWLEDRMSEIGMEAEYREFTLSTHARFLVQNLSQRDEHIRDISVNLLNQLRDRFPQILWNSSCLDSLLFSVHNDPPSSVVDDPACVATIRSLYQRTLREWIIVSLSQAPCTSQGLLQEKLYKTNTGKKSQPTAQAVSLLSEIKIGIGKNDYWTGTRPANIPAVMAAAAAASGAKLKLTDSFTLEVLSTGMIGATVKCMHAGEIAGVRRLYYRIGSLDHPASGPGDMVEHLQPETESFTEVLLAKFVRMLQKFVNEAEKGGEVDKSSFRETCSQATALLLCDMASDPKSNAESFSQLLSLLCWCPAYILTPDAMDTGVFIWTWLVSAAPQLCSLVLAELVDAWLWTVDTKRGLFASQIRCCGPVAMFKPHLVPGEPEAPPEKDPVEQIMAHRLWLGFFIDRFEVVQHDSFPQLLLLGRLLQQTTEQHWNFSSHPAATGTFFTFMLLGLKFCSCKSLGNLQNLRAGLQLLEGRIYRASFWWFAHQPEWYDLNKNFALSEAQSVSMFVYHLLNEQLDTPQLDPSLTNERLLALENRSSLNDVKDQYHPVWGKMGSYAVGREKRKQLLLMLCQHEADRLDVWAKTTARESTSRLKISSVKWIDLARTAFSVDPRLALCVAARFPTNNHLKAEVEQLVQLHILEMRHIPEALPYLVTPKAIDENSTHLQQFPHWAACSITQALEFLTPAYKGHPCIMAYVLRVLESYPPQTVTFFMP
;
A
#
# COMPACT_ATOMS: atom_id res chain seq x y z
N MET A 1 7.67 20.92 -56.40
CA MET A 1 6.91 21.45 -55.24
C MET A 1 7.76 22.32 -54.29
N PRO A 2 9.00 21.96 -53.90
CA PRO A 2 9.84 22.82 -53.04
C PRO A 2 10.11 24.21 -53.65
N GLU A 3 10.36 24.23 -54.96
CA GLU A 3 10.67 25.42 -55.74
C GLU A 3 9.54 26.45 -55.77
N ALA A 4 8.28 26.02 -55.65
CA ALA A 4 7.13 26.93 -55.64
C ALA A 4 7.05 27.71 -54.32
N VAL A 5 7.32 27.06 -53.18
CA VAL A 5 7.31 27.71 -51.86
C VAL A 5 8.47 28.70 -51.76
N ASP A 6 9.66 28.32 -52.26
CA ASP A 6 10.83 29.19 -52.27
C ASP A 6 10.70 30.37 -53.26
N MET A 7 9.86 30.26 -54.30
CA MET A 7 9.51 31.37 -55.19
C MET A 7 8.43 32.31 -54.62
N ILE A 8 7.49 31.78 -53.84
CA ILE A 8 6.34 32.55 -53.34
C ILE A 8 6.65 33.26 -52.01
N LEU A 9 7.44 32.65 -51.12
CA LEU A 9 7.76 33.22 -49.80
C LEU A 9 8.33 34.65 -49.85
N PRO A 10 9.23 35.03 -50.77
CA PRO A 10 9.75 36.40 -50.86
C PRO A 10 8.65 37.46 -51.05
N PHE A 11 7.59 37.17 -51.82
CA PHE A 11 6.46 38.09 -52.02
C PHE A 11 5.64 38.28 -50.74
N PHE A 12 5.49 37.23 -49.93
CA PHE A 12 4.84 37.31 -48.62
C PHE A 12 5.70 38.08 -47.61
N ILE A 13 7.02 37.91 -47.64
CA ILE A 13 7.98 38.65 -46.81
C ILE A 13 7.94 40.14 -47.16
N GLU A 14 8.03 40.47 -48.44
CA GLU A 14 7.98 41.85 -48.94
C GLU A 14 6.66 42.52 -48.52
N SER A 15 5.52 41.83 -48.67
CA SER A 15 4.21 42.33 -48.22
C SER A 15 4.12 42.57 -46.70
N LEU A 16 4.86 41.80 -45.89
CA LEU A 16 4.91 41.94 -44.43
C LEU A 16 5.86 43.05 -43.96
N GLU A 17 6.89 43.37 -44.75
CA GLU A 17 7.85 44.47 -44.51
C GLU A 17 7.30 45.84 -44.97
N PHE A 18 6.54 45.88 -46.07
CA PHE A 18 5.90 47.10 -46.59
C PHE A 18 4.63 47.51 -45.83
N SER A 19 3.95 46.59 -45.15
CA SER A 19 2.82 46.90 -44.29
C SER A 19 3.32 47.50 -42.97
N ASP A 20 3.10 48.79 -42.76
CA ASP A 20 3.50 49.54 -41.55
C ASP A 20 3.18 48.75 -40.26
N ALA A 21 4.21 48.46 -39.45
CA ALA A 21 4.09 47.65 -38.23
C ALA A 21 3.21 48.31 -37.15
N SER A 22 2.77 49.55 -37.36
CA SER A 22 1.96 50.37 -36.47
C SER A 22 0.45 50.22 -36.68
N VAL A 23 -0.02 49.71 -37.83
CA VAL A 23 -1.47 49.53 -38.12
C VAL A 23 -1.79 48.04 -38.28
N PRO A 24 -2.42 47.41 -37.28
CA PRO A 24 -2.78 46.00 -37.34
C PRO A 24 -4.00 45.80 -38.26
N GLY A 25 -3.84 44.99 -39.31
CA GLY A 25 -4.94 44.59 -40.19
C GLY A 25 -5.15 43.07 -40.17
N LEU A 26 -6.40 42.63 -40.34
CA LEU A 26 -6.77 41.21 -40.48
C LEU A 26 -5.91 40.48 -41.54
N LEU A 27 -5.55 41.18 -42.62
CA LEU A 27 -4.64 40.72 -43.68
C LEU A 27 -3.24 40.37 -43.18
N ARG A 28 -2.66 41.17 -42.27
CA ARG A 28 -1.34 40.90 -41.70
C ARG A 28 -1.34 39.60 -40.88
N ARG A 29 -2.42 39.33 -40.15
CA ARG A 29 -2.58 38.09 -39.36
C ARG A 29 -2.70 36.86 -40.26
N GLN A 30 -3.46 36.96 -41.34
CA GLN A 30 -3.58 35.88 -42.34
C GLN A 30 -2.25 35.63 -43.07
N LEU A 31 -1.49 36.69 -43.38
CA LEU A 31 -0.15 36.58 -43.97
C LEU A 31 0.83 35.88 -43.00
N LEU A 32 0.82 36.22 -41.71
CA LEU A 32 1.67 35.55 -40.70
C LEU A 32 1.30 34.08 -40.53
N ASP A 33 0.01 33.73 -40.53
CA ASP A 33 -0.44 32.33 -40.50
C ASP A 33 0.01 31.56 -41.76
N ALA A 34 -0.11 32.17 -42.94
CA ALA A 34 0.37 31.59 -44.19
C ALA A 34 1.88 31.37 -44.18
N VAL A 35 2.66 32.32 -43.66
CA VAL A 35 4.12 32.18 -43.50
C VAL A 35 4.48 31.07 -42.51
N ALA A 36 3.76 30.93 -41.40
CA ALA A 36 3.96 29.84 -40.45
C ALA A 36 3.66 28.46 -41.08
N ARG A 37 2.59 28.34 -41.88
CA ARG A 37 2.27 27.12 -42.63
C ARG A 37 3.29 26.80 -43.72
N MET A 38 3.88 27.80 -44.37
CA MET A 38 4.95 27.57 -45.33
C MET A 38 6.23 27.09 -44.62
N ALA A 39 6.54 27.63 -43.44
CA ALA A 39 7.67 27.22 -42.63
C ALA A 39 7.52 25.78 -42.09
N SER A 40 6.30 25.34 -41.77
CA SER A 40 6.06 23.97 -41.29
C SER A 40 6.29 22.88 -42.33
N LEU A 41 6.30 23.21 -43.63
CA LEU A 41 6.62 22.27 -44.70
C LEU A 41 8.08 21.76 -44.66
N GLY A 42 8.95 22.39 -43.86
CA GLY A 42 10.30 21.87 -43.59
C GLY A 42 11.30 22.05 -44.73
N PHE A 43 11.07 22.99 -45.65
CA PHE A 43 12.04 23.36 -46.68
C PHE A 43 13.08 24.31 -46.09
N LYS A 44 14.37 23.92 -46.12
CA LYS A 44 15.44 24.58 -45.34
C LYS A 44 15.52 26.10 -45.53
N LYS A 45 15.40 26.60 -46.77
CA LYS A 45 15.52 28.04 -47.08
C LYS A 45 14.31 28.83 -46.59
N SER A 46 13.12 28.41 -47.01
CA SER A 46 11.85 29.04 -46.64
C SER A 46 11.55 28.99 -45.14
N TYR A 47 11.87 27.88 -44.48
CA TYR A 47 11.81 27.77 -43.01
C TYR A 47 12.73 28.78 -42.32
N CYS A 48 14.01 28.91 -42.75
CA CYS A 48 14.94 29.84 -42.11
C CYS A 48 14.50 31.30 -42.24
N GLU A 49 14.07 31.69 -43.44
CA GLU A 49 13.62 33.06 -43.72
C GLU A 49 12.34 33.41 -42.95
N ALA A 50 11.35 32.50 -42.94
CA ALA A 50 10.10 32.69 -42.21
C ALA A 50 10.30 32.80 -40.69
N VAL A 51 11.11 31.93 -40.08
CA VAL A 51 11.38 31.97 -38.64
C VAL A 51 12.12 33.26 -38.25
N VAL A 52 13.09 33.70 -39.05
CA VAL A 52 13.81 34.97 -38.81
C VAL A 52 12.86 36.17 -38.90
N LEU A 53 11.97 36.20 -39.88
CA LEU A 53 10.98 37.27 -40.02
C LEU A 53 10.03 37.31 -38.82
N MET A 54 9.47 36.16 -38.42
CA MET A 54 8.58 36.08 -37.26
C MET A 54 9.29 36.50 -35.96
N THR A 55 10.55 36.09 -35.78
CA THR A 55 11.40 36.50 -34.64
C THR A 55 11.60 38.01 -34.61
N ARG A 56 11.95 38.63 -35.75
CA ARG A 56 12.10 40.09 -35.87
C ARG A 56 10.79 40.82 -35.61
N SER A 57 9.67 40.33 -36.16
CA SER A 57 8.33 40.90 -35.94
C SER A 57 7.92 40.82 -34.47
N TYR A 58 8.26 39.74 -33.77
CA TYR A 58 8.00 39.61 -32.34
C TYR A 58 8.80 40.64 -31.52
N LEU A 59 10.11 40.76 -31.79
CA LEU A 59 11.01 41.69 -31.10
C LEU A 59 10.69 43.17 -31.39
N SER A 60 10.29 43.53 -32.62
CA SER A 60 9.91 44.91 -32.96
C SER A 60 8.64 45.34 -32.21
N LYS A 61 7.66 44.45 -32.08
CA LYS A 61 6.42 44.71 -31.32
C LYS A 61 6.67 44.80 -29.82
N LEU A 62 7.69 44.13 -29.29
CA LEU A 62 8.15 44.34 -27.91
C LEU A 62 8.71 45.76 -27.71
N SER A 63 9.48 46.26 -28.68
CA SER A 63 9.99 47.64 -28.60
C SER A 63 8.90 48.72 -28.73
N ALA A 64 7.83 48.45 -29.48
CA ALA A 64 6.75 49.42 -29.76
C ALA A 64 5.73 49.59 -28.61
N VAL A 65 5.41 48.52 -27.86
CA VAL A 65 4.47 48.63 -26.72
C VAL A 65 5.05 49.35 -25.51
N VAL A 66 6.38 49.39 -25.41
CA VAL A 66 7.06 50.09 -24.32
C VAL A 66 7.16 51.61 -24.60
N SER A 67 6.92 52.07 -25.84
CA SER A 67 6.92 53.50 -26.18
C SER A 67 5.54 54.17 -26.13
N ALA A 68 4.45 53.42 -26.04
CA ALA A 68 3.07 53.94 -26.11
C ALA A 68 2.33 53.69 -24.79
N GLU A 69 2.62 54.48 -23.75
CA GLU A 69 1.83 54.49 -22.49
C GLU A 69 0.57 55.37 -22.57
N THR A 70 0.21 55.91 -23.74
CA THR A 70 -1.01 56.74 -23.89
C THR A 70 -1.74 56.41 -25.19
N ASP A 71 -2.99 55.98 -25.04
CA ASP A 71 -4.09 55.95 -26.02
C ASP A 71 -4.47 54.61 -26.68
N THR A 72 -5.77 54.52 -26.93
CA THR A 72 -6.67 53.39 -27.16
C THR A 72 -6.44 52.55 -28.44
N THR A 73 -5.26 52.59 -29.04
CA THR A 73 -4.89 51.79 -30.24
C THR A 73 -4.31 50.40 -29.90
N ALA A 74 -4.30 50.04 -28.60
CA ALA A 74 -3.53 48.91 -28.06
C ALA A 74 -4.14 47.50 -28.25
N SER A 75 -5.42 47.33 -28.62
CA SER A 75 -6.06 46.00 -28.60
C SER A 75 -5.54 45.06 -29.69
N GLU A 76 -5.45 45.51 -30.94
CA GLU A 76 -5.15 44.62 -32.07
C GLU A 76 -3.66 44.26 -32.21
N ALA A 77 -2.74 45.16 -31.79
CA ALA A 77 -1.31 44.87 -31.69
C ALA A 77 -0.98 43.92 -30.52
N THR A 78 -1.86 43.88 -29.51
CA THR A 78 -1.77 42.96 -28.38
C THR A 78 -2.27 41.58 -28.78
N ILE A 79 -3.36 41.49 -29.56
CA ILE A 79 -3.83 40.22 -30.17
C ILE A 79 -2.77 39.63 -31.12
N GLU A 80 -2.11 40.47 -31.95
CA GLU A 80 -1.07 39.98 -32.85
C GLU A 80 0.10 39.32 -32.07
N ARG A 81 0.49 39.92 -30.94
CA ARG A 81 1.61 39.46 -30.08
C ARG A 81 1.25 38.28 -29.16
N LEU A 82 0.06 38.30 -28.56
CA LEU A 82 -0.35 37.30 -27.57
C LEU A 82 -0.93 36.05 -28.23
N GLU A 83 -1.53 36.18 -29.42
CA GLU A 83 -2.25 35.08 -30.06
C GLU A 83 -1.62 34.68 -31.41
N THR A 84 -1.50 35.60 -32.37
CA THR A 84 -1.17 35.17 -33.76
C THR A 84 0.28 34.73 -33.97
N LEU A 85 1.26 35.48 -33.44
CA LEU A 85 2.67 35.10 -33.56
C LEU A 85 2.99 33.84 -32.73
N PRO A 86 2.56 33.73 -31.45
CA PRO A 86 2.67 32.50 -30.68
C PRO A 86 2.01 31.28 -31.33
N ALA A 87 0.81 31.45 -31.88
CA ALA A 87 0.12 30.38 -32.61
C ALA A 87 0.91 29.94 -33.85
N GLY A 88 1.51 30.88 -34.59
CA GLY A 88 2.40 30.57 -35.70
C GLY A 88 3.66 29.80 -35.27
N PHE A 89 4.32 30.21 -34.17
CA PHE A 89 5.47 29.49 -33.64
C PHE A 89 5.11 28.07 -33.17
N LEU A 90 3.93 27.90 -32.58
CA LEU A 90 3.41 26.60 -32.15
C LEU A 90 3.08 25.70 -33.35
N LEU A 91 2.47 26.25 -34.40
CA LEU A 91 2.16 25.52 -35.64
C LEU A 91 3.44 24.97 -36.28
N ILE A 92 4.49 25.79 -36.38
CA ILE A 92 5.80 25.37 -36.86
C ILE A 92 6.36 24.25 -35.97
N ALA A 93 6.29 24.37 -34.64
CA ALA A 93 6.81 23.38 -33.71
C ALA A 93 6.14 21.99 -33.86
N ARG A 94 4.81 21.99 -34.06
CA ARG A 94 3.99 20.78 -34.16
C ARG A 94 4.20 20.04 -35.48
N ASP A 95 4.23 20.79 -36.59
CA ASP A 95 4.16 20.21 -37.93
C ASP A 95 5.57 19.90 -38.51
N LEU A 96 6.65 20.37 -37.87
CA LEU A 96 8.04 20.02 -38.22
C LEU A 96 8.38 18.56 -37.86
N THR A 97 8.54 17.70 -38.87
CA THR A 97 8.82 16.26 -38.70
C THR A 97 10.29 15.88 -38.81
N THR A 98 11.13 16.70 -39.44
CA THR A 98 12.55 16.34 -39.68
C THR A 98 13.43 16.63 -38.45
N PRO A 99 14.21 15.64 -37.95
CA PRO A 99 14.93 15.77 -36.67
C PRO A 99 15.98 16.90 -36.68
N LYS A 100 16.67 17.10 -37.81
CA LYS A 100 17.68 18.16 -37.97
C LYS A 100 17.08 19.56 -37.96
N LEU A 101 15.86 19.74 -38.47
CA LEU A 101 15.18 21.04 -38.44
C LEU A 101 14.52 21.27 -37.09
N ARG A 102 14.01 20.23 -36.43
CA ARG A 102 13.51 20.33 -35.05
C ARG A 102 14.60 20.79 -34.08
N THR A 103 15.84 20.27 -34.19
CA THR A 103 16.96 20.72 -33.35
C THR A 103 17.38 22.16 -33.63
N ASP A 104 17.47 22.57 -34.90
CA ASP A 104 17.74 23.98 -35.27
C ASP A 104 16.62 24.92 -34.78
N TYR A 105 15.35 24.53 -34.94
CA TYR A 105 14.20 25.32 -34.49
C TYR A 105 14.18 25.47 -32.97
N ARG A 106 14.47 24.39 -32.23
CA ARG A 106 14.62 24.42 -30.77
C ARG A 106 15.67 25.44 -30.34
N HIS A 107 16.84 25.43 -30.99
CA HIS A 107 17.90 26.40 -30.70
C HIS A 107 17.46 27.84 -30.99
N ARG A 108 16.80 28.09 -32.13
CA ARG A 108 16.29 29.43 -32.50
C ARG A 108 15.21 29.91 -31.55
N LEU A 109 14.28 29.05 -31.16
CA LEU A 109 13.16 29.39 -30.29
C LEU A 109 13.61 29.68 -28.85
N LEU A 110 14.55 28.88 -28.31
CA LEU A 110 15.14 29.15 -27.00
C LEU A 110 16.03 30.42 -27.01
N SER A 111 16.71 30.70 -28.13
CA SER A 111 17.43 31.96 -28.34
C SER A 111 16.49 33.16 -28.35
N LEU A 112 15.35 33.06 -29.05
CA LEU A 112 14.29 34.07 -29.01
C LEU A 112 13.81 34.31 -27.56
N CYS A 113 13.54 33.24 -26.80
CA CYS A 113 13.14 33.37 -25.38
C CYS A 113 14.18 34.12 -24.54
N THR A 114 15.47 33.89 -24.79
CA THR A 114 16.56 34.61 -24.12
C THR A 114 16.55 36.10 -24.49
N HIS A 115 16.42 36.44 -25.77
CA HIS A 115 16.33 37.83 -26.22
C HIS A 115 15.09 38.55 -25.68
N VAL A 116 13.94 37.87 -25.63
CA VAL A 116 12.69 38.38 -25.05
C VAL A 116 12.85 38.63 -23.56
N GLY A 117 13.44 37.69 -22.82
CA GLY A 117 13.73 37.84 -21.38
C GLY A 117 14.65 39.03 -21.09
N LEU A 118 15.75 39.17 -21.85
CA LEU A 118 16.66 40.33 -21.75
C LEU A 118 15.96 41.66 -22.06
N ALA A 119 15.14 41.71 -23.11
CA ALA A 119 14.38 42.90 -23.48
C ALA A 119 13.36 43.28 -22.39
N ALA A 120 12.68 42.30 -21.81
CA ALA A 120 11.73 42.51 -20.71
C ALA A 120 12.43 43.05 -19.45
N VAL A 121 13.57 42.49 -19.05
CA VAL A 121 14.33 42.93 -17.87
C VAL A 121 14.92 44.34 -18.06
N SER A 122 15.37 44.68 -19.27
CA SER A 122 16.05 45.96 -19.54
C SER A 122 15.12 47.17 -19.61
N LYS A 123 13.84 47.00 -19.97
CA LYS A 123 12.95 48.11 -20.33
C LYS A 123 11.63 48.17 -19.56
N SER A 124 11.18 47.08 -18.93
CA SER A 124 9.87 47.04 -18.24
C SER A 124 9.91 46.17 -16.98
N GLY A 125 9.89 46.79 -15.80
CA GLY A 125 9.63 46.07 -14.54
C GLY A 125 8.18 45.59 -14.38
N LYS A 126 7.32 45.81 -15.38
CA LYS A 126 5.89 45.48 -15.38
C LYS A 126 5.66 44.36 -16.42
N SER A 127 5.42 43.15 -15.90
CA SER A 127 4.98 41.89 -16.53
C SER A 127 5.82 41.25 -17.65
N GLY A 128 7.09 40.91 -17.36
CA GLY A 128 7.87 40.00 -18.21
C GLY A 128 7.20 38.63 -18.50
N ALA A 129 6.26 38.21 -17.65
CA ALA A 129 5.41 37.05 -17.87
C ALA A 129 4.51 37.17 -19.12
N ASP A 130 3.99 38.35 -19.43
CA ASP A 130 3.11 38.56 -20.60
C ASP A 130 3.87 38.47 -21.93
N PHE A 131 5.20 38.65 -21.89
CA PHE A 131 6.07 38.55 -23.05
C PHE A 131 6.64 37.16 -23.23
N LEU A 132 7.01 36.46 -22.16
CA LEU A 132 7.58 35.12 -22.28
C LEU A 132 6.51 34.02 -22.30
N GLY A 133 5.43 34.19 -21.52
CA GLY A 133 4.35 33.21 -21.35
C GLY A 133 3.75 32.67 -22.66
N PRO A 134 3.36 33.53 -23.61
CA PRO A 134 2.77 33.07 -24.88
C PRO A 134 3.70 32.17 -25.72
N LEU A 135 5.02 32.26 -25.57
CA LEU A 135 5.97 31.43 -26.32
C LEU A 135 6.15 30.03 -25.72
N LEU A 136 5.80 29.82 -24.44
CA LEU A 136 6.03 28.56 -23.73
C LEU A 136 5.34 27.35 -24.38
N PRO A 137 4.10 27.42 -24.90
CA PRO A 137 3.48 26.30 -25.58
C PRO A 137 4.28 25.80 -26.79
N ALA A 138 4.86 26.71 -27.59
CA ALA A 138 5.69 26.35 -28.74
C ALA A 138 7.02 25.71 -28.30
N VAL A 139 7.60 26.20 -27.20
CA VAL A 139 8.81 25.61 -26.58
C VAL A 139 8.51 24.20 -26.05
N ALA A 140 7.37 24.01 -25.39
CA ALA A 140 6.95 22.71 -24.89
C ALA A 140 6.80 21.68 -26.01
N GLU A 141 6.23 22.08 -27.15
CA GLU A 141 6.03 21.21 -28.30
C GLU A 141 7.36 20.77 -28.94
N ILE A 142 8.30 21.70 -29.14
CA ILE A 142 9.61 21.37 -29.74
C ILE A 142 10.57 20.65 -28.77
N CYS A 143 10.25 20.61 -27.49
CA CYS A 143 10.99 19.89 -26.44
C CYS A 143 10.35 18.54 -26.07
N SER A 144 9.25 18.14 -26.72
CA SER A 144 8.60 16.84 -26.46
C SER A 144 9.46 15.63 -26.85
N ASP A 145 10.36 15.80 -27.82
CA ASP A 145 11.27 14.78 -28.35
C ASP A 145 12.68 14.80 -27.73
N SER A 146 12.95 15.69 -26.76
CA SER A 146 14.27 15.78 -26.12
C SER A 146 14.39 14.86 -24.90
N ASP A 147 15.43 14.03 -24.88
CA ASP A 147 15.84 13.25 -23.70
C ASP A 147 16.73 14.10 -22.78
N PRO A 148 16.30 14.41 -21.55
CA PRO A 148 17.09 15.21 -20.60
C PRO A 148 18.31 14.48 -20.02
N ALA A 149 18.43 13.17 -20.21
CA ALA A 149 19.54 12.36 -19.70
C ALA A 149 20.70 12.20 -20.71
N VAL A 150 20.53 12.67 -21.96
CA VAL A 150 21.59 12.64 -22.97
C VAL A 150 22.46 13.89 -22.82
N ASN A 151 23.78 13.74 -22.96
CA ASN A 151 24.71 14.88 -22.95
C ASN A 151 24.37 15.85 -24.09
N VAL A 152 23.81 17.00 -23.73
CA VAL A 152 23.42 18.07 -24.65
C VAL A 152 24.61 18.99 -24.93
N GLU A 153 24.68 19.57 -26.13
CA GLU A 153 25.68 20.59 -26.46
C GLU A 153 25.68 21.75 -25.44
N PRO A 154 26.86 22.23 -25.00
CA PRO A 154 26.96 23.30 -24.00
C PRO A 154 26.23 24.59 -24.38
N SER A 155 26.13 24.90 -25.67
CA SER A 155 25.39 26.06 -26.21
C SER A 155 23.88 25.96 -25.92
N LEU A 156 23.29 24.79 -26.13
CA LEU A 156 21.88 24.53 -25.91
C LEU A 156 21.55 24.46 -24.41
N LEU A 157 22.44 23.90 -23.58
CA LEU A 157 22.32 23.94 -22.11
C LEU A 157 22.24 25.37 -21.58
N LYS A 158 23.05 26.29 -22.11
CA LYS A 158 23.00 27.72 -21.74
C LYS A 158 21.63 28.33 -22.05
N LEU A 159 21.02 27.98 -23.17
CA LEU A 159 19.70 28.50 -23.54
C LEU A 159 18.59 27.98 -22.61
N PHE A 160 18.63 26.69 -22.24
CA PHE A 160 17.72 26.14 -21.23
C PHE A 160 17.90 26.79 -19.86
N ARG A 161 19.15 27.02 -19.42
CA ARG A 161 19.47 27.77 -18.21
C ARG A 161 18.84 29.16 -18.22
N ASN A 162 18.99 29.88 -19.33
CA ASN A 162 18.45 31.23 -19.46
C ASN A 162 16.91 31.23 -19.44
N LEU A 163 16.27 30.27 -20.11
CA LEU A 163 14.81 30.11 -20.09
C LEU A 163 14.30 29.92 -18.66
N TRP A 164 14.86 28.95 -17.92
CA TRP A 164 14.42 28.66 -16.54
C TRP A 164 14.72 29.80 -15.57
N PHE A 165 15.82 30.54 -15.78
CA PHE A 165 16.11 31.77 -15.04
C PHE A 165 14.98 32.80 -15.20
N TYR A 166 14.51 33.04 -16.42
CA TYR A 166 13.39 33.98 -16.67
C TYR A 166 12.05 33.43 -16.19
N VAL A 167 11.81 32.12 -16.28
CA VAL A 167 10.61 31.46 -15.72
C VAL A 167 10.52 31.70 -14.21
N ALA A 168 11.64 31.56 -13.49
CA ALA A 168 11.70 31.84 -12.06
C ALA A 168 11.57 33.34 -11.74
N LEU A 169 12.28 34.19 -12.49
CA LEU A 169 12.28 35.65 -12.28
C LEU A 169 10.88 36.28 -12.48
N PHE A 170 10.13 35.80 -13.47
CA PHE A 170 8.79 36.31 -13.79
C PHE A 170 7.65 35.55 -13.10
N GLY A 171 7.96 34.50 -12.32
CA GLY A 171 6.96 33.71 -11.60
C GLY A 171 6.00 32.95 -12.52
N LEU A 172 6.50 32.43 -13.65
CA LEU A 172 5.72 31.67 -14.64
C LEU A 172 5.52 30.20 -14.23
N ALA A 173 6.39 29.69 -13.35
CA ALA A 173 6.28 28.35 -12.77
C ALA A 173 5.13 28.27 -11.76
N PRO A 174 4.51 27.09 -11.58
CA PRO A 174 3.51 26.88 -10.54
C PRO A 174 4.07 27.05 -9.13
N PRO A 175 3.22 27.42 -8.16
CA PRO A 175 3.62 27.56 -6.77
C PRO A 175 4.09 26.23 -6.18
N LEU A 176 5.12 26.31 -5.34
CA LEU A 176 5.80 25.14 -4.75
C LEU A 176 5.08 24.59 -3.52
N ASN A 177 4.24 25.40 -2.85
CA ASN A 177 3.43 25.00 -1.69
C ASN A 177 1.95 24.86 -2.08
N ASN A 178 1.53 23.66 -2.49
CA ASN A 178 0.10 23.31 -2.53
C ASN A 178 -0.34 22.83 -1.14
N HIS A 179 -0.53 23.75 -0.19
CA HIS A 179 -1.46 23.44 0.90
C HIS A 179 -2.87 23.58 0.32
N HIS A 180 -3.62 22.47 0.32
CA HIS A 180 -5.05 22.44 0.05
C HIS A 180 -5.80 23.36 1.04
N GLN A 181 -5.83 24.66 0.76
CA GLN A 181 -6.89 25.55 1.22
C GLN A 181 -7.80 25.79 0.03
N GLY A 182 -9.08 25.46 0.24
CA GLY A 182 -10.11 25.41 -0.79
C GLY A 182 -10.09 26.62 -1.73
N VAL A 183 -10.30 26.29 -3.00
CA VAL A 183 -10.71 27.23 -4.04
C VAL A 183 -11.90 28.04 -3.52
N THR A 184 -11.67 29.33 -3.22
CA THR A 184 -12.56 30.48 -3.48
C THR A 184 -12.18 31.67 -2.58
N LYS A 185 -11.32 32.55 -3.08
CA LYS A 185 -11.50 33.99 -2.96
C LYS A 185 -10.63 34.71 -3.99
N LEU A 186 -11.28 35.17 -5.05
CA LEU A 186 -10.71 36.10 -6.02
C LEU A 186 -10.37 37.39 -5.25
N VAL A 187 -9.10 37.62 -4.90
CA VAL A 187 -8.69 38.89 -4.29
C VAL A 187 -8.43 39.89 -5.41
N SER A 188 -9.16 41.01 -5.32
CA SER A 188 -9.17 42.14 -6.22
C SER A 188 -7.79 42.75 -6.47
N THR A 189 -7.59 43.12 -7.72
CA THR A 189 -6.46 43.83 -8.32
C THR A 189 -6.25 45.24 -7.74
N THR A 190 -5.54 45.36 -6.63
CA THR A 190 -4.87 46.63 -6.26
C THR A 190 -3.60 46.35 -5.46
N LEU A 191 -2.45 46.26 -6.15
CA LEU A 191 -1.14 46.43 -5.50
C LEU A 191 -0.49 47.69 -6.08
N ASN A 192 -0.15 48.63 -5.20
CA ASN A 192 0.51 49.89 -5.53
C ASN A 192 1.99 49.71 -5.89
N SER A 193 2.52 50.69 -6.63
CA SER A 193 3.85 50.78 -7.21
C SER A 193 4.96 50.99 -6.18
N ILE A 194 6.17 50.50 -6.51
CA ILE A 194 7.48 50.68 -5.84
C ILE A 194 7.86 49.48 -4.95
N GLY A 195 8.41 48.42 -5.56
CA GLY A 195 9.02 47.26 -4.85
C GLY A 195 8.70 45.84 -5.38
N ARG A 196 8.32 45.67 -6.65
CA ARG A 196 7.62 44.44 -7.13
C ARG A 196 8.46 43.24 -7.57
N THR A 197 9.69 43.40 -8.07
CA THR A 197 10.51 42.25 -8.52
C THR A 197 10.87 41.29 -7.38
N GLY A 198 10.95 41.80 -6.14
CA GLY A 198 11.14 40.97 -4.95
C GLY A 198 9.87 40.29 -4.43
N ALA A 199 8.70 40.91 -4.64
CA ALA A 199 7.40 40.37 -4.23
C ALA A 199 6.94 39.20 -5.13
N ILE A 200 7.28 39.23 -6.42
CA ILE A 200 6.94 38.19 -7.39
C ILE A 200 7.59 36.86 -7.01
N GLY A 201 8.86 36.85 -6.58
CA GLY A 201 9.55 35.62 -6.16
C GLY A 201 8.85 34.94 -4.98
N LEU A 202 8.50 35.70 -3.93
CA LEU A 202 7.80 35.15 -2.76
C LEU A 202 6.38 34.68 -3.12
N GLN A 203 5.68 35.45 -3.96
CA GLN A 203 4.34 35.11 -4.43
C GLN A 203 4.34 33.90 -5.38
N ALA A 204 5.38 33.71 -6.19
CA ALA A 204 5.55 32.54 -7.04
C ALA A 204 5.85 31.27 -6.23
N VAL A 205 6.37 31.39 -5.00
CA VAL A 205 6.66 30.25 -4.13
C VAL A 205 5.42 29.83 -3.32
N SER A 206 4.65 30.79 -2.80
CA SER A 206 3.59 30.52 -1.80
C SER A 206 2.22 31.13 -2.12
N GLY A 207 2.10 31.90 -3.20
CA GLY A 207 0.86 32.58 -3.60
C GLY A 207 0.00 31.77 -4.57
N PRO A 208 -1.27 32.16 -4.77
CA PRO A 208 -2.14 31.55 -5.77
C PRO A 208 -1.57 31.77 -7.18
N TYR A 209 -1.66 30.75 -8.05
CA TYR A 209 -1.21 30.86 -9.42
C TYR A 209 -2.00 31.94 -10.16
N MET A 210 -1.30 32.91 -10.75
CA MET A 210 -1.90 34.11 -11.34
C MET A 210 -2.04 34.07 -12.87
N TRP A 211 -1.55 33.02 -13.52
CA TRP A 211 -1.40 32.95 -14.98
C TRP A 211 -2.31 31.90 -15.63
N SER A 212 -2.24 31.76 -16.96
CA SER A 212 -3.09 30.83 -17.72
C SER A 212 -2.75 29.35 -17.45
N ALA A 213 -3.78 28.49 -17.48
CA ALA A 213 -3.60 27.04 -17.36
C ALA A 213 -2.74 26.45 -18.50
N ASP A 214 -2.78 27.07 -19.68
CA ASP A 214 -1.99 26.66 -20.84
C ASP A 214 -0.49 26.85 -20.59
N TRP A 215 -0.09 27.97 -19.98
CA TRP A 215 1.31 28.22 -19.63
C TRP A 215 1.79 27.25 -18.56
N PHE A 216 0.95 26.94 -17.57
CA PHE A 216 1.23 25.91 -16.58
C PHE A 216 1.50 24.55 -17.23
N SER A 217 0.61 24.08 -18.10
CA SER A 217 0.77 22.80 -18.81
C SER A 217 2.02 22.78 -19.70
N ALA A 218 2.36 23.94 -20.29
CA ALA A 218 3.56 24.09 -21.11
C ALA A 218 4.83 24.00 -20.27
N VAL A 219 4.90 24.69 -19.11
CA VAL A 219 6.05 24.61 -18.18
C VAL A 219 6.24 23.18 -17.68
N GLN A 220 5.16 22.47 -17.34
CA GLN A 220 5.24 21.06 -16.95
C GLN A 220 5.85 20.19 -18.06
N ARG A 221 5.41 20.33 -19.31
CA ARG A 221 5.98 19.61 -20.45
C ARG A 221 7.44 19.99 -20.73
N ILE A 222 7.79 21.28 -20.64
CA ILE A 222 9.18 21.73 -20.80
C ILE A 222 10.08 21.09 -19.74
N SER A 223 9.62 20.97 -18.49
CA SER A 223 10.42 20.38 -17.40
C SER A 223 10.83 18.93 -17.67
N GLN A 224 10.01 18.16 -18.39
CA GLN A 224 10.26 16.76 -18.74
C GLN A 224 11.36 16.61 -19.80
N GLY A 225 11.48 17.57 -20.73
CA GLY A 225 12.51 17.56 -21.78
C GLY A 225 13.78 18.37 -21.46
N THR A 226 13.78 19.14 -20.37
CA THR A 226 14.94 20.00 -20.01
C THR A 226 16.05 19.16 -19.37
N PRO A 227 17.30 19.16 -19.86
CA PRO A 227 18.43 18.53 -19.17
C PRO A 227 18.81 19.26 -17.85
N PRO A 228 19.63 18.66 -16.97
CA PRO A 228 20.16 19.34 -15.79
C PRO A 228 20.86 20.65 -16.17
N LEU A 229 20.62 21.71 -15.40
CA LEU A 229 21.14 23.05 -15.73
C LEU A 229 22.66 23.20 -15.45
N VAL A 230 23.36 22.12 -15.12
CA VAL A 230 24.78 22.13 -14.76
C VAL A 230 25.67 22.23 -16.00
N VAL A 231 26.55 23.22 -15.99
CA VAL A 231 27.77 23.23 -16.79
C VAL A 231 28.91 22.88 -15.81
N THR A 232 29.70 21.86 -16.14
CA THR A 232 30.83 21.28 -15.36
C THR A 232 31.51 22.18 -14.30
N SER A 233 31.94 21.59 -13.18
CA SER A 233 32.35 22.27 -11.93
C SER A 233 33.37 23.41 -12.05
N GLU A 234 34.26 23.39 -13.05
CA GLU A 234 35.23 24.47 -13.30
C GLU A 234 34.57 25.77 -13.80
N LYS A 235 33.31 25.72 -14.24
CA LYS A 235 32.56 26.84 -14.85
C LYS A 235 31.51 27.48 -13.95
N TRP A 236 31.36 27.05 -12.70
CA TRP A 236 30.39 27.68 -11.80
C TRP A 236 30.67 29.18 -11.57
N LEU A 237 31.96 29.57 -11.62
CA LEU A 237 32.43 30.96 -11.64
C LEU A 237 32.19 31.68 -12.98
N GLU A 238 32.41 31.01 -14.13
CA GLU A 238 32.10 31.57 -15.46
C GLU A 238 30.59 31.85 -15.61
N ASN A 239 29.76 30.98 -15.04
CA ASN A 239 28.32 31.14 -15.00
C ASN A 239 27.89 32.38 -14.21
N GLU A 240 28.62 32.84 -13.19
CA GLU A 240 28.23 34.05 -12.46
C GLU A 240 28.35 35.30 -13.34
N PHE A 241 29.43 35.44 -14.12
CA PHE A 241 29.56 36.54 -15.09
C PHE A 241 28.48 36.46 -16.18
N GLU A 242 28.19 35.26 -16.71
CA GLU A 242 27.14 35.08 -17.72
C GLU A 242 25.73 35.31 -17.17
N LEU A 243 25.43 34.82 -15.97
CA LEU A 243 24.13 35.01 -15.31
C LEU A 243 23.96 36.49 -14.91
N ASN A 244 25.04 37.17 -14.51
CA ASN A 244 25.02 38.61 -14.27
C ASN A 244 24.71 39.40 -15.55
N ALA A 245 25.04 38.87 -16.74
CA ALA A 245 24.66 39.46 -18.02
C ALA A 245 23.17 39.23 -18.39
N LEU A 246 22.49 38.26 -17.77
CA LEU A 246 21.02 38.09 -17.89
C LEU A 246 20.25 39.16 -17.11
N HIS A 247 20.93 39.85 -16.21
CA HIS A 247 20.48 41.07 -15.55
C HIS A 247 21.16 42.30 -16.19
N ASN A 248 20.43 43.41 -16.28
CA ASN A 248 21.00 44.64 -16.84
C ASN A 248 21.84 45.35 -15.75
N PRO A 249 23.16 45.50 -15.89
CA PRO A 249 24.02 46.04 -14.81
C PRO A 249 23.69 47.49 -14.43
N GLY A 250 23.03 48.24 -15.31
CA GLY A 250 22.72 49.66 -15.12
C GLY A 250 21.48 50.00 -14.28
N SER A 251 20.51 49.09 -14.07
CA SER A 251 19.25 49.45 -13.39
C SER A 251 19.24 49.23 -11.86
N TRP A 252 20.32 48.68 -11.30
CA TRP A 252 20.42 48.28 -9.88
C TRP A 252 21.65 48.84 -9.15
N HIS A 253 22.26 49.92 -9.64
CA HIS A 253 23.32 50.64 -8.92
C HIS A 253 22.69 51.57 -7.84
N GLY A 254 22.37 51.01 -6.66
CA GLY A 254 21.88 51.75 -5.49
C GLY A 254 21.34 50.83 -4.38
N SER A 255 21.06 51.37 -3.19
CA SER A 255 20.67 50.63 -1.97
C SER A 255 19.41 49.74 -2.08
N GLY A 256 18.71 49.78 -3.22
CA GLY A 256 17.65 48.82 -3.59
C GLY A 256 18.15 47.42 -3.95
N ASN A 257 19.44 47.26 -4.28
CA ASN A 257 20.05 45.98 -4.68
C ASN A 257 20.06 44.96 -3.53
N GLU A 258 20.41 45.40 -2.31
CA GLU A 258 20.39 44.55 -1.12
C GLU A 258 18.96 44.10 -0.78
N LYS A 259 17.97 44.99 -0.88
CA LYS A 259 16.57 44.64 -0.56
C LYS A 259 15.98 43.58 -1.49
N ALA A 260 16.30 43.67 -2.79
CA ALA A 260 15.82 42.71 -3.75
C ALA A 260 16.64 41.40 -3.73
N ALA A 261 17.95 41.46 -3.46
CA ALA A 261 18.76 40.27 -3.14
C ALA A 261 18.21 39.55 -1.90
N ILE A 262 17.91 40.30 -0.83
CA ILE A 262 17.25 39.78 0.38
C ILE A 262 15.93 39.11 0.01
N SER A 263 15.06 39.76 -0.78
CA SER A 263 13.77 39.13 -1.17
C SER A 263 13.93 37.82 -1.95
N GLN A 264 14.96 37.70 -2.81
CA GLN A 264 15.22 36.48 -3.57
C GLN A 264 15.83 35.40 -2.67
N ARG A 265 16.70 35.76 -1.72
CA ARG A 265 17.19 34.85 -0.68
C ARG A 265 16.06 34.40 0.24
N THR A 266 15.11 35.27 0.58
CA THR A 266 13.92 34.93 1.36
C THR A 266 12.99 34.01 0.56
N ALA A 267 12.78 34.27 -0.72
CA ALA A 267 12.00 33.38 -1.60
C ALA A 267 12.65 32.00 -1.72
N LEU A 268 13.98 31.93 -1.85
CA LEU A 268 14.73 30.67 -1.85
C LEU A 268 14.62 29.95 -0.50
N SER A 269 14.82 30.65 0.62
CA SER A 269 14.67 30.07 1.96
C SER A 269 13.27 29.51 2.19
N ALA A 270 12.24 30.25 1.81
CA ALA A 270 10.84 29.81 1.88
C ALA A 270 10.58 28.59 0.99
N ALA A 271 11.16 28.56 -0.21
CA ALA A 271 11.03 27.46 -1.16
C ALA A 271 11.76 26.18 -0.69
N LEU A 272 12.87 26.33 0.03
CA LEU A 272 13.61 25.26 0.70
C LEU A 272 12.96 24.79 2.02
N GLY A 273 11.83 25.39 2.44
CA GLY A 273 11.12 25.03 3.66
C GLY A 273 11.81 25.49 4.94
N GLU A 274 12.47 26.65 4.92
CA GLU A 274 13.20 27.25 6.06
C GLU A 274 14.37 26.40 6.61
N CYS A 275 14.75 25.32 5.92
CA CYS A 275 15.89 24.48 6.27
C CYS A 275 17.23 25.24 6.33
N ILE A 276 17.31 26.40 5.67
CA ILE A 276 18.50 27.26 5.62
C ILE A 276 18.06 28.68 5.96
N GLU A 277 18.64 29.24 7.03
CA GLU A 277 18.42 30.63 7.40
C GLU A 277 18.91 31.60 6.32
N VAL A 278 18.17 32.68 6.12
CA VAL A 278 18.54 33.77 5.18
C VAL A 278 19.93 34.35 5.52
N SER A 279 20.32 34.33 6.80
CA SER A 279 21.62 34.77 7.32
C SER A 279 22.80 34.01 6.72
N ALA A 280 22.67 32.69 6.51
CA ALA A 280 23.71 31.82 5.93
C ALA A 280 23.89 32.07 4.43
N MET A 281 22.89 32.66 3.77
CA MET A 281 22.85 32.95 2.33
C MET A 281 23.32 34.36 1.98
N ASN A 282 23.81 35.13 2.96
CA ASN A 282 24.31 36.49 2.73
C ASN A 282 25.48 36.57 1.74
N THR A 283 26.19 35.46 1.53
CA THR A 283 27.28 35.33 0.54
C THR A 283 26.79 35.16 -0.90
N PHE A 284 25.49 34.90 -1.13
CA PHE A 284 24.94 34.73 -2.49
C PHE A 284 24.51 36.05 -3.11
N SER A 285 24.89 36.26 -4.37
CA SER A 285 24.31 37.31 -5.20
C SER A 285 22.82 37.02 -5.47
N ALA A 286 22.04 38.06 -5.78
CA ALA A 286 20.63 37.91 -6.16
C ALA A 286 20.47 36.94 -7.34
N VAL A 287 21.41 37.00 -8.30
CA VAL A 287 21.45 36.16 -9.49
C VAL A 287 21.68 34.69 -9.16
N LYS A 288 22.60 34.37 -8.26
CA LYS A 288 22.81 32.99 -7.76
C LYS A 288 21.57 32.46 -7.07
N SER A 289 20.88 33.31 -6.31
CA SER A 289 19.63 32.93 -5.62
C SER A 289 18.51 32.63 -6.62
N THR A 290 18.35 33.46 -7.66
CA THR A 290 17.37 33.22 -8.74
C THR A 290 17.70 31.97 -9.56
N TYR A 291 18.98 31.68 -9.80
CA TYR A 291 19.40 30.45 -10.49
C TYR A 291 19.05 29.20 -9.67
N LEU A 292 19.37 29.17 -8.38
CA LEU A 292 19.00 28.03 -7.52
C LEU A 292 17.48 27.88 -7.38
N LEU A 293 16.74 29.00 -7.37
CA LEU A 293 15.28 28.99 -7.43
C LEU A 293 14.76 28.40 -8.74
N ALA A 294 15.41 28.71 -9.87
CA ALA A 294 15.08 28.14 -11.18
C ALA A 294 15.34 26.63 -11.24
N VAL A 295 16.46 26.15 -10.67
CA VAL A 295 16.72 24.72 -10.51
C VAL A 295 15.62 24.06 -9.67
N MET A 296 15.20 24.70 -8.58
CA MET A 296 14.14 24.17 -7.74
C MET A 296 12.79 24.09 -8.46
N PHE A 297 12.38 25.15 -9.15
CA PHE A 297 11.15 25.14 -9.95
C PHE A 297 11.20 24.06 -11.03
N LEU A 298 12.31 23.90 -11.74
CA LEU A 298 12.48 22.84 -12.74
C LEU A 298 12.28 21.46 -12.13
N GLU A 299 13.00 21.14 -11.05
CA GLU A 299 12.98 19.78 -10.50
C GLU A 299 11.65 19.47 -9.80
N VAL A 300 11.09 20.41 -9.03
CA VAL A 300 9.77 20.20 -8.40
C VAL A 300 8.66 20.06 -9.43
N THR A 301 8.67 20.87 -10.50
CA THR A 301 7.67 20.74 -11.58
C THR A 301 7.79 19.41 -12.31
N ARG A 302 9.01 18.91 -12.52
CA ARG A 302 9.25 17.59 -13.12
C ARG A 302 8.61 16.46 -12.32
N PHE A 303 8.81 16.42 -10.99
CA PHE A 303 8.17 15.40 -10.15
C PHE A 303 6.66 15.56 -10.03
N SER A 304 6.14 16.80 -10.09
CA SER A 304 4.68 17.05 -10.04
C SER A 304 3.90 16.62 -11.28
N SER A 305 4.55 16.54 -12.45
CA SER A 305 3.86 16.37 -13.75
C SER A 305 3.63 14.92 -14.15
N ASN A 306 4.58 14.01 -13.86
CA ASN A 306 4.53 12.61 -14.27
C ASN A 306 5.13 11.67 -13.21
N GLY A 307 4.99 12.02 -11.93
CA GLY A 307 5.65 11.34 -10.82
C GLY A 307 7.18 11.40 -10.86
N GLY A 308 7.78 12.09 -11.83
CA GLY A 308 9.23 12.08 -12.09
C GLY A 308 9.68 10.96 -13.03
N ILE A 309 8.80 10.39 -13.85
CA ILE A 309 9.20 9.44 -14.89
C ILE A 309 9.55 10.17 -16.20
N LEU A 310 10.75 9.89 -16.69
CA LEU A 310 11.26 10.33 -17.99
C LEU A 310 10.93 9.24 -19.02
N SER A 311 9.96 9.52 -19.89
CA SER A 311 9.58 8.62 -20.99
C SER A 311 10.58 8.75 -22.14
N VAL A 312 11.25 7.65 -22.47
CA VAL A 312 12.03 7.52 -23.70
C VAL A 312 11.14 6.85 -24.72
N ASP A 313 10.53 7.61 -25.63
CA ASP A 313 9.76 7.14 -26.81
C ASP A 313 8.55 6.19 -26.49
N PRO A 314 7.38 6.32 -27.15
CA PRO A 314 6.24 5.42 -26.91
C PRO A 314 6.54 3.93 -27.18
N SER A 315 7.67 3.64 -27.83
CA SER A 315 8.11 2.31 -28.26
C SER A 315 9.16 1.66 -27.36
N SER A 316 9.79 2.39 -26.43
CA SER A 316 10.88 1.86 -25.61
C SER A 316 10.42 1.48 -24.20
N THR A 317 10.77 0.27 -23.77
CA THR A 317 10.39 -0.31 -22.48
C THR A 317 11.24 0.17 -21.30
N THR A 318 12.16 1.12 -21.50
CA THR A 318 13.10 1.58 -20.47
C THR A 318 12.80 3.01 -20.04
N SER A 319 11.80 3.18 -19.17
CA SER A 319 11.58 4.47 -18.50
C SER A 319 12.67 4.76 -17.46
N ARG A 320 13.06 6.02 -17.31
CA ARG A 320 14.06 6.44 -16.32
C ARG A 320 13.47 7.32 -15.22
N SER A 321 14.13 7.29 -14.07
CA SER A 321 13.80 8.15 -12.93
C SER A 321 14.41 9.54 -13.11
N ALA A 322 13.61 10.60 -12.94
CA ALA A 322 14.05 12.00 -12.93
C ALA A 322 15.10 12.30 -11.84
N PHE A 323 15.25 11.44 -10.83
CA PHE A 323 16.36 11.55 -9.89
C PHE A 323 17.73 11.48 -10.59
N SER A 324 17.83 10.88 -11.79
CA SER A 324 19.07 10.94 -12.59
C SER A 324 19.52 12.37 -12.84
N CYS A 325 18.57 13.28 -13.09
CA CYS A 325 18.83 14.69 -13.36
C CYS A 325 19.15 15.45 -12.07
N VAL A 326 18.38 15.25 -11.00
CA VAL A 326 18.61 15.95 -9.72
C VAL A 326 19.95 15.56 -9.08
N PHE A 327 20.33 14.29 -9.18
CA PHE A 327 21.58 13.82 -8.58
C PHE A 327 22.81 14.31 -9.35
N GLU A 328 22.69 14.74 -10.61
CA GLU A 328 23.82 15.34 -11.33
C GLU A 328 24.31 16.64 -10.70
N TYR A 329 23.43 17.44 -10.08
CA TYR A 329 23.84 18.64 -9.34
C TYR A 329 24.80 18.32 -8.17
N LEU A 330 24.73 17.11 -7.60
CA LEU A 330 25.55 16.69 -6.46
C LEU A 330 26.90 16.07 -6.85
N LYS A 331 27.11 15.71 -8.13
CA LYS A 331 28.35 15.08 -8.64
C LYS A 331 29.51 16.06 -8.88
N SER A 332 29.27 17.37 -8.71
CA SER A 332 30.25 18.40 -9.04
C SER A 332 31.29 18.57 -7.92
N PRO A 333 32.59 18.30 -8.17
CA PRO A 333 33.63 18.47 -7.15
C PRO A 333 33.87 19.97 -6.83
N GLY A 334 34.07 20.31 -5.55
CA GLY A 334 34.50 21.64 -5.12
C GLY A 334 33.42 22.70 -4.89
N LEU A 335 32.16 22.31 -4.67
CA LEU A 335 31.07 23.25 -4.37
C LEU A 335 31.23 23.94 -2.99
N PRO A 336 30.89 25.24 -2.85
CA PRO A 336 30.79 25.89 -1.54
C PRO A 336 29.75 25.21 -0.65
N LEU A 337 30.03 25.08 0.65
CA LEU A 337 29.18 24.34 1.61
C LEU A 337 27.70 24.77 1.57
N VAL A 338 27.42 26.07 1.51
CA VAL A 338 26.04 26.58 1.48
C VAL A 338 25.33 26.23 0.17
N VAL A 339 26.05 26.20 -0.96
CA VAL A 339 25.49 25.79 -2.27
C VAL A 339 25.16 24.31 -2.24
N PHE A 340 26.07 23.51 -1.71
CA PHE A 340 25.86 22.08 -1.53
C PHE A 340 24.62 21.80 -0.65
N GLN A 341 24.48 22.49 0.48
CA GLN A 341 23.30 22.41 1.34
C GLN A 341 22.00 22.79 0.61
N CYS A 342 22.01 23.87 -0.19
CA CYS A 342 20.85 24.26 -0.99
C CYS A 342 20.47 23.16 -2.01
N LEU A 343 21.46 22.58 -2.71
CA LEU A 343 21.23 21.52 -3.69
C LEU A 343 20.72 20.24 -3.02
N THR A 344 21.27 19.85 -1.87
CA THR A 344 20.75 18.75 -1.06
C THR A 344 19.31 18.99 -0.63
N ALA A 345 18.97 20.21 -0.19
CA ALA A 345 17.60 20.57 0.17
C ALA A 345 16.66 20.55 -1.05
N ILE A 346 17.12 20.92 -2.25
CA ILE A 346 16.35 20.75 -3.49
C ILE A 346 16.08 19.27 -3.77
N VAL A 347 17.06 18.38 -3.56
CA VAL A 347 16.85 16.92 -3.71
C VAL A 347 15.77 16.41 -2.75
N HIS A 348 15.82 16.83 -1.48
CA HIS A 348 14.79 16.45 -0.50
C HIS A 348 13.42 17.03 -0.84
N ARG A 349 13.35 18.26 -1.37
CA ARG A 349 12.08 18.88 -1.80
C ARG A 349 11.49 18.18 -3.02
N ALA A 350 12.32 17.83 -4.00
CA ALA A 350 11.93 17.05 -5.16
C ALA A 350 11.43 15.67 -4.75
N PHE A 351 12.12 14.99 -3.84
CA PHE A 351 11.68 13.72 -3.24
C PHE A 351 10.34 13.87 -2.51
N GLY A 352 10.19 14.90 -1.66
CA GLY A 352 8.93 15.17 -0.96
C GLY A 352 7.76 15.41 -1.92
N THR A 353 8.02 16.05 -3.06
CA THR A 353 7.02 16.25 -4.13
C THR A 353 6.66 14.93 -4.80
N ALA A 354 7.64 14.06 -5.07
CA ALA A 354 7.41 12.72 -5.62
C ALA A 354 6.56 11.86 -4.66
N VAL A 355 6.87 11.90 -3.36
CA VAL A 355 6.09 11.21 -2.32
C VAL A 355 4.67 11.74 -2.25
N ALA A 356 4.47 13.06 -2.24
CA ALA A 356 3.15 13.67 -2.23
C ALA A 356 2.33 13.28 -3.47
N TRP A 357 2.94 13.28 -4.66
CA TRP A 357 2.31 12.84 -5.91
C TRP A 357 1.85 11.37 -5.84
N LEU A 358 2.64 10.50 -5.21
CA LEU A 358 2.29 9.10 -4.98
C LEU A 358 1.19 8.95 -3.91
N GLU A 359 1.22 9.77 -2.85
CA GLU A 359 0.24 9.75 -1.76
C GLU A 359 -1.16 10.21 -2.23
N ASP A 360 -1.24 11.27 -3.03
CA ASP A 360 -2.50 11.79 -3.60
C ASP A 360 -3.22 10.75 -4.46
N ARG A 361 -2.45 9.86 -5.10
CA ARG A 361 -2.92 8.82 -6.02
C ARG A 361 -3.07 7.44 -5.37
N MET A 362 -3.00 7.33 -4.04
CA MET A 362 -3.16 6.05 -3.33
C MET A 362 -4.53 5.39 -3.58
N SER A 363 -5.56 6.19 -3.88
CA SER A 363 -6.93 5.71 -4.10
C SER A 363 -7.26 5.33 -5.55
N GLU A 364 -6.36 5.60 -6.50
CA GLU A 364 -6.57 5.27 -7.91
C GLU A 364 -6.50 3.75 -8.13
N ILE A 365 -7.34 3.22 -9.03
CA ILE A 365 -7.51 1.78 -9.30
C ILE A 365 -7.29 1.50 -10.79
N GLY A 366 -6.74 0.33 -11.12
CA GLY A 366 -6.56 -0.13 -12.51
C GLY A 366 -5.23 0.34 -13.10
N MET A 367 -5.24 0.83 -14.34
CA MET A 367 -4.02 1.25 -15.07
C MET A 367 -3.23 2.33 -14.33
N GLU A 368 -3.90 3.25 -13.63
CA GLU A 368 -3.24 4.29 -12.83
C GLU A 368 -2.50 3.71 -11.60
N ALA A 369 -3.03 2.64 -11.00
CA ALA A 369 -2.37 1.95 -9.89
C ALA A 369 -1.11 1.20 -10.36
N GLU A 370 -1.17 0.56 -11.52
CA GLU A 370 -0.02 -0.08 -12.17
C GLU A 370 1.05 0.97 -12.53
N TYR A 371 0.63 2.11 -13.07
CA TYR A 371 1.54 3.22 -13.39
C TYR A 371 2.22 3.80 -12.14
N ARG A 372 1.47 3.93 -11.02
CA ARG A 372 2.00 4.34 -9.72
C ARG A 372 3.03 3.34 -9.18
N GLU A 373 2.73 2.04 -9.21
CA GLU A 373 3.65 1.00 -8.76
C GLU A 373 4.92 0.95 -9.63
N PHE A 374 4.75 1.09 -10.95
CA PHE A 374 5.85 1.20 -11.89
C PHE A 374 6.76 2.39 -11.58
N THR A 375 6.17 3.56 -11.31
CA THR A 375 6.89 4.79 -10.94
C THR A 375 7.69 4.59 -9.66
N LEU A 376 7.05 4.04 -8.63
CA LEU A 376 7.65 3.72 -7.35
C LEU A 376 8.84 2.76 -7.48
N SER A 377 8.67 1.66 -8.25
CA SER A 377 9.72 0.68 -8.48
C SER A 377 10.92 1.27 -9.22
N THR A 378 10.67 2.21 -10.13
CA THR A 378 11.71 2.87 -10.94
C THR A 378 12.55 3.84 -10.11
N HIS A 379 11.93 4.60 -9.21
CA HIS A 379 12.67 5.44 -8.26
C HIS A 379 13.47 4.61 -7.25
N ALA A 380 12.88 3.57 -6.67
CA ALA A 380 13.58 2.68 -5.75
C ALA A 380 14.80 2.01 -6.42
N ARG A 381 14.63 1.52 -7.65
CA ARG A 381 15.72 0.92 -8.44
C ARG A 381 16.85 1.91 -8.70
N PHE A 382 16.52 3.16 -9.01
CA PHE A 382 17.52 4.21 -9.19
C PHE A 382 18.32 4.50 -7.92
N LEU A 383 17.64 4.62 -6.76
CA LEU A 383 18.31 4.83 -5.48
C LEU A 383 19.23 3.65 -5.11
N VAL A 384 18.78 2.41 -5.37
CA VAL A 384 19.58 1.20 -5.18
C VAL A 384 20.82 1.19 -6.07
N GLN A 385 20.70 1.61 -7.34
CA GLN A 385 21.85 1.72 -8.24
C GLN A 385 22.86 2.77 -7.74
N ASN A 386 22.40 3.88 -7.17
CA ASN A 386 23.28 4.94 -6.67
C ASN A 386 24.07 4.58 -5.41
N LEU A 387 23.74 3.49 -4.72
CA LEU A 387 24.57 2.97 -3.62
C LEU A 387 25.96 2.52 -4.13
N SER A 388 26.12 2.26 -5.42
CA SER A 388 27.40 1.90 -6.07
C SER A 388 28.26 3.11 -6.50
N GLN A 389 27.78 4.34 -6.31
CA GLN A 389 28.54 5.54 -6.69
C GLN A 389 29.81 5.71 -5.84
N ARG A 390 30.86 6.34 -6.41
CA ARG A 390 32.11 6.63 -5.67
C ARG A 390 31.92 7.68 -4.56
N ASP A 391 31.05 8.65 -4.77
CA ASP A 391 30.84 9.78 -3.85
C ASP A 391 30.06 9.37 -2.59
N GLU A 392 30.64 9.60 -1.41
CA GLU A 392 30.06 9.20 -0.12
C GLU A 392 28.74 9.92 0.19
N HIS A 393 28.68 11.23 0.00
CA HIS A 393 27.48 12.02 0.25
C HIS A 393 26.30 11.60 -0.62
N ILE A 394 26.55 11.18 -1.87
CA ILE A 394 25.50 10.67 -2.78
C ILE A 394 24.97 9.34 -2.27
N ARG A 395 25.83 8.45 -1.77
CA ARG A 395 25.42 7.19 -1.16
C ARG A 395 24.56 7.43 0.08
N ASP A 396 24.99 8.31 0.98
CA ASP A 396 24.26 8.60 2.23
C ASP A 396 22.88 9.19 1.96
N ILE A 397 22.77 10.16 1.03
CA ILE A 397 21.48 10.70 0.61
C ILE A 397 20.61 9.59 0.00
N SER A 398 21.19 8.73 -0.85
CA SER A 398 20.44 7.62 -1.47
C SER A 398 19.88 6.64 -0.44
N VAL A 399 20.67 6.26 0.58
CA VAL A 399 20.21 5.39 1.68
C VAL A 399 19.08 6.04 2.47
N ASN A 400 19.23 7.32 2.81
CA ASN A 400 18.22 8.05 3.58
C ASN A 400 16.89 8.16 2.82
N LEU A 401 16.93 8.52 1.54
CA LEU A 401 15.74 8.60 0.69
C LEU A 401 15.11 7.22 0.47
N LEU A 402 15.92 6.17 0.29
CA LEU A 402 15.43 4.80 0.12
C LEU A 402 14.71 4.30 1.38
N ASN A 403 15.27 4.59 2.56
CA ASN A 403 14.63 4.25 3.84
C ASN A 403 13.31 5.00 4.03
N GLN A 404 13.27 6.31 3.73
CA GLN A 404 12.02 7.09 3.79
C GLN A 404 10.97 6.56 2.81
N LEU A 405 11.38 6.19 1.59
CA LEU A 405 10.50 5.65 0.57
C LEU A 405 9.93 4.29 0.99
N ARG A 406 10.76 3.41 1.56
CA ARG A 406 10.35 2.12 2.13
C ARG A 406 9.37 2.28 3.28
N ASP A 407 9.64 3.20 4.19
CA ASP A 407 8.82 3.39 5.40
C ASP A 407 7.45 4.03 5.05
N ARG A 408 7.38 4.82 3.98
CA ARG A 408 6.13 5.40 3.44
C ARG A 408 5.36 4.44 2.55
N PHE A 409 6.05 3.67 1.72
CA PHE A 409 5.48 2.73 0.75
C PHE A 409 6.09 1.33 0.92
N PRO A 410 5.53 0.52 1.84
CA PRO A 410 6.02 -0.82 2.11
C PRO A 410 6.03 -1.75 0.89
N GLN A 411 5.18 -1.52 -0.12
CA GLN A 411 5.06 -2.41 -1.28
C GLN A 411 6.33 -2.61 -2.11
N ILE A 412 7.31 -1.69 -1.99
CA ILE A 412 8.61 -1.82 -2.67
C ILE A 412 9.39 -3.04 -2.16
N LEU A 413 9.16 -3.44 -0.89
CA LEU A 413 9.90 -4.51 -0.25
C LEU A 413 9.75 -5.85 -0.97
N TRP A 414 8.54 -6.14 -1.45
CA TRP A 414 8.17 -7.36 -2.16
C TRP A 414 8.05 -7.18 -3.68
N ASN A 415 8.45 -6.02 -4.23
CA ASN A 415 8.51 -5.86 -5.69
C ASN A 415 9.71 -6.65 -6.25
N SER A 416 9.42 -7.58 -7.16
CA SER A 416 10.42 -8.51 -7.71
C SER A 416 11.60 -7.81 -8.40
N SER A 417 11.35 -6.64 -9.03
CA SER A 417 12.37 -5.88 -9.76
C SER A 417 13.29 -5.09 -8.83
N CYS A 418 12.76 -4.60 -7.70
CA CYS A 418 13.55 -3.93 -6.66
C CYS A 418 14.45 -4.94 -5.94
N LEU A 419 13.91 -6.12 -5.62
CA LEU A 419 14.69 -7.22 -5.03
C LEU A 419 15.79 -7.72 -5.96
N ASP A 420 15.52 -7.87 -7.26
CA ASP A 420 16.56 -8.21 -8.25
C ASP A 420 17.67 -7.18 -8.30
N SER A 421 17.30 -5.90 -8.25
CA SER A 421 18.26 -4.81 -8.26
C SER A 421 19.13 -4.85 -7.00
N LEU A 422 18.55 -5.10 -5.82
CA LEU A 422 19.32 -5.23 -4.57
C LEU A 422 20.23 -6.46 -4.54
N LEU A 423 19.77 -7.61 -5.03
CA LEU A 423 20.52 -8.87 -5.01
C LEU A 423 21.63 -8.89 -6.07
N PHE A 424 21.38 -8.38 -7.28
CA PHE A 424 22.29 -8.52 -8.42
C PHE A 424 23.09 -7.26 -8.76
N SER A 425 22.72 -6.06 -8.28
CA SER A 425 23.45 -4.82 -8.61
C SER A 425 24.87 -4.78 -8.08
N VAL A 426 25.23 -5.58 -7.06
CA VAL A 426 26.60 -5.68 -6.54
C VAL A 426 27.56 -6.35 -7.55
N HIS A 427 27.03 -7.08 -8.53
CA HIS A 427 27.79 -7.96 -9.44
C HIS A 427 27.66 -7.60 -10.93
N ASN A 428 26.83 -6.62 -11.28
CA ASN A 428 26.90 -6.00 -12.61
C ASN A 428 28.03 -4.99 -12.54
N ASP A 429 29.07 -5.19 -13.35
CA ASP A 429 30.35 -4.45 -13.37
C ASP A 429 30.24 -3.05 -12.72
N PRO A 430 30.84 -2.82 -11.53
CA PRO A 430 30.91 -1.46 -11.01
C PRO A 430 31.55 -0.59 -12.10
N PRO A 431 31.12 0.68 -12.28
CA PRO A 431 31.64 1.53 -13.33
C PRO A 431 33.17 1.46 -13.31
N SER A 432 33.82 1.43 -14.48
CA SER A 432 35.27 1.20 -14.63
C SER A 432 36.13 2.07 -13.71
N SER A 433 35.76 3.33 -13.51
CA SER A 433 35.38 3.84 -12.20
C SER A 433 36.01 3.22 -10.94
N VAL A 434 35.14 2.59 -10.17
CA VAL A 434 35.34 2.13 -8.79
C VAL A 434 36.36 0.98 -8.69
N VAL A 435 36.71 0.32 -9.80
CA VAL A 435 37.58 -0.87 -9.84
C VAL A 435 39.00 -0.59 -9.33
N ASP A 436 39.48 0.66 -9.45
CA ASP A 436 40.85 1.04 -9.07
C ASP A 436 41.05 1.25 -7.53
N ASP A 437 39.94 1.36 -6.78
CA ASP A 437 39.75 1.57 -5.32
C ASP A 437 39.43 0.35 -4.41
N PRO A 438 40.35 -0.50 -3.93
CA PRO A 438 39.99 -1.66 -3.10
C PRO A 438 39.24 -1.32 -1.79
N ALA A 439 39.56 -0.19 -1.15
CA ALA A 439 38.92 0.25 0.09
C ALA A 439 37.52 0.83 -0.17
N CYS A 440 37.36 1.59 -1.26
CA CYS A 440 36.06 2.08 -1.72
C CYS A 440 35.11 0.92 -2.08
N VAL A 441 35.62 -0.10 -2.80
CA VAL A 441 34.86 -1.32 -3.13
C VAL A 441 34.42 -2.07 -1.87
N ALA A 442 35.29 -2.17 -0.85
CA ALA A 442 34.94 -2.81 0.42
C ALA A 442 33.84 -2.06 1.17
N THR A 443 33.90 -0.72 1.18
CA THR A 443 32.90 0.15 1.83
C THR A 443 31.54 0.10 1.12
N ILE A 444 31.53 0.10 -0.21
CA ILE A 444 30.31 -0.06 -1.00
C ILE A 444 29.69 -1.45 -0.72
N ARG A 445 30.52 -2.49 -0.70
CA ARG A 445 30.05 -3.85 -0.41
C ARG A 445 29.42 -3.96 0.98
N SER A 446 30.06 -3.44 2.02
CA SER A 446 29.50 -3.48 3.38
C SER A 446 28.20 -2.69 3.50
N LEU A 447 28.09 -1.55 2.80
CA LEU A 447 26.86 -0.76 2.74
C LEU A 447 25.71 -1.52 2.09
N TYR A 448 25.94 -2.17 0.94
CA TYR A 448 24.94 -3.00 0.28
C TYR A 448 24.52 -4.17 1.16
N GLN A 449 25.47 -4.84 1.82
CA GLN A 449 25.18 -5.95 2.73
C GLN A 449 24.29 -5.52 3.89
N ARG A 450 24.58 -4.37 4.52
CA ARG A 450 23.74 -3.78 5.58
C ARG A 450 22.34 -3.46 5.06
N THR A 451 22.26 -2.75 3.94
CA THR A 451 20.98 -2.32 3.34
C THR A 451 20.12 -3.52 2.96
N LEU A 452 20.73 -4.54 2.33
CA LEU A 452 20.06 -5.78 1.96
C LEU A 452 19.57 -6.56 3.19
N ARG A 453 20.39 -6.64 4.25
CA ARG A 453 20.00 -7.29 5.51
C ARG A 453 18.79 -6.60 6.14
N GLU A 454 18.83 -5.28 6.26
CA GLU A 454 17.70 -4.48 6.78
C GLU A 454 16.45 -4.67 5.91
N TRP A 455 16.60 -4.65 4.59
CA TRP A 455 15.50 -4.85 3.65
C TRP A 455 14.81 -6.21 3.84
N ILE A 456 15.59 -7.30 3.90
CA ILE A 456 15.07 -8.65 4.09
C ILE A 456 14.39 -8.80 5.44
N ILE A 457 14.99 -8.27 6.51
CA ILE A 457 14.42 -8.29 7.87
C ILE A 457 13.07 -7.56 7.89
N VAL A 458 13.00 -6.35 7.32
CA VAL A 458 11.76 -5.56 7.30
C VAL A 458 10.71 -6.26 6.43
N SER A 459 11.07 -6.75 5.24
CA SER A 459 10.17 -7.48 4.34
C SER A 459 9.58 -8.71 5.02
N LEU A 460 10.41 -9.55 5.64
CA LEU A 460 9.97 -10.75 6.33
C LEU A 460 9.14 -10.46 7.59
N SER A 461 9.40 -9.33 8.25
CA SER A 461 8.59 -8.97 9.42
C SER A 461 7.17 -8.50 9.04
N GLN A 462 6.99 -7.95 7.83
CA GLN A 462 5.71 -7.43 7.34
C GLN A 462 4.93 -8.48 6.55
N ALA A 463 5.57 -9.17 5.61
CA ALA A 463 4.97 -10.20 4.77
C ALA A 463 5.93 -11.42 4.66
N PRO A 464 6.04 -12.25 5.72
CA PRO A 464 6.97 -13.36 5.75
C PRO A 464 6.73 -14.43 4.68
N CYS A 465 5.50 -14.86 4.39
CA CYS A 465 5.24 -15.89 3.38
C CYS A 465 5.60 -15.38 1.98
N THR A 466 5.12 -14.20 1.61
CA THR A 466 5.39 -13.58 0.30
C THR A 466 6.89 -13.30 0.12
N SER A 467 7.56 -12.75 1.14
CA SER A 467 9.00 -12.47 1.09
C SER A 467 9.83 -13.76 0.99
N GLN A 468 9.47 -14.81 1.73
CA GLN A 468 10.09 -16.13 1.63
C GLN A 468 9.91 -16.73 0.23
N GLY A 469 8.70 -16.69 -0.31
CA GLY A 469 8.39 -17.19 -1.65
C GLY A 469 9.21 -16.52 -2.74
N LEU A 470 9.33 -15.19 -2.69
CA LEU A 470 10.15 -14.41 -3.62
C LEU A 470 11.64 -14.74 -3.47
N LEU A 471 12.18 -14.79 -2.25
CA LEU A 471 13.57 -15.16 -2.00
C LEU A 471 13.89 -16.55 -2.56
N GLN A 472 13.02 -17.53 -2.32
CA GLN A 472 13.18 -18.88 -2.85
C GLN A 472 13.15 -18.91 -4.39
N GLU A 473 12.25 -18.14 -5.02
CA GLU A 473 12.15 -18.03 -6.47
C GLU A 473 13.41 -17.40 -7.09
N LYS A 474 13.99 -16.38 -6.43
CA LYS A 474 15.25 -15.78 -6.87
C LYS A 474 16.42 -16.76 -6.71
N LEU A 475 16.51 -17.46 -5.58
CA LEU A 475 17.52 -18.51 -5.36
C LEU A 475 17.39 -19.64 -6.40
N TYR A 476 16.15 -20.07 -6.70
CA TYR A 476 15.82 -21.03 -7.76
C TYR A 476 16.37 -20.57 -9.12
N LYS A 477 16.06 -19.33 -9.55
CA LYS A 477 16.57 -18.77 -10.82
C LYS A 477 18.10 -18.66 -10.85
N THR A 478 18.74 -18.27 -9.74
CA THR A 478 20.21 -18.20 -9.69
C THR A 478 20.90 -19.54 -9.79
N ASN A 479 20.32 -20.61 -9.22
CA ASN A 479 20.88 -21.97 -9.32
C ASN A 479 20.79 -22.53 -10.75
N THR A 480 19.81 -22.09 -11.54
CA THR A 480 19.68 -22.48 -12.96
C THR A 480 20.55 -21.64 -13.90
N GLY A 481 20.94 -20.42 -13.51
CA GLY A 481 21.75 -19.50 -14.31
C GLY A 481 23.27 -19.68 -14.10
N LYS A 482 24.08 -19.51 -15.16
CA LYS A 482 25.55 -19.68 -15.16
C LYS A 482 26.37 -18.67 -14.30
N LYS A 483 25.77 -17.91 -13.38
CA LYS A 483 26.48 -16.90 -12.54
C LYS A 483 26.61 -17.40 -11.09
N SER A 484 27.74 -18.03 -10.74
CA SER A 484 27.95 -18.73 -9.45
C SER A 484 28.50 -17.88 -8.29
N GLN A 485 29.13 -16.73 -8.55
CA GLN A 485 29.75 -15.88 -7.50
C GLN A 485 28.78 -15.05 -6.63
N PRO A 486 27.66 -14.48 -7.13
CA PRO A 486 26.75 -13.66 -6.31
C PRO A 486 26.06 -14.44 -5.19
N THR A 487 25.88 -15.73 -5.39
CA THR A 487 25.09 -16.62 -4.54
C THR A 487 25.77 -16.86 -3.19
N ALA A 488 27.10 -16.95 -3.13
CA ALA A 488 27.82 -17.27 -1.90
C ALA A 488 27.71 -16.17 -0.81
N GLN A 489 27.73 -14.89 -1.20
CA GLN A 489 27.60 -13.76 -0.27
C GLN A 489 26.15 -13.50 0.15
N ALA A 490 25.18 -13.66 -0.75
CA ALA A 490 23.77 -13.62 -0.39
C ALA A 490 23.42 -14.75 0.61
N VAL A 491 23.97 -15.95 0.38
CA VAL A 491 23.86 -17.11 1.28
C VAL A 491 24.54 -16.85 2.63
N SER A 492 25.68 -16.18 2.71
CA SER A 492 26.27 -15.86 4.03
C SER A 492 25.41 -14.87 4.82
N LEU A 493 24.85 -13.84 4.17
CA LEU A 493 24.00 -12.85 4.84
C LEU A 493 22.69 -13.45 5.35
N LEU A 494 22.05 -14.28 4.54
CA LEU A 494 20.82 -14.96 4.90
C LEU A 494 21.02 -15.91 6.10
N SER A 495 22.24 -16.45 6.28
CA SER A 495 22.57 -17.38 7.38
C SER A 495 22.50 -16.76 8.77
N GLU A 496 22.69 -15.43 8.86
CA GLU A 496 22.69 -14.67 10.11
C GLU A 496 21.30 -14.18 10.53
N ILE A 497 20.29 -14.25 9.64
CA ILE A 497 18.96 -13.71 9.89
C ILE A 497 18.08 -14.77 10.55
N LYS A 498 17.74 -14.54 11.82
CA LYS A 498 16.74 -15.32 12.57
C LYS A 498 15.58 -14.43 12.95
N ILE A 499 14.36 -14.84 12.58
CA ILE A 499 13.13 -14.09 12.87
C ILE A 499 12.23 -14.95 13.74
N GLY A 500 11.93 -14.51 14.96
CA GLY A 500 11.00 -15.20 15.86
C GLY A 500 9.85 -14.31 16.35
N ILE A 501 8.90 -14.92 17.05
CA ILE A 501 7.74 -14.21 17.65
C ILE A 501 8.13 -13.44 18.94
N GLY A 502 9.32 -13.70 19.48
CA GLY A 502 9.81 -13.06 20.71
C GLY A 502 10.24 -11.59 20.54
N LYS A 503 10.85 -11.03 21.60
CA LYS A 503 11.53 -9.72 21.50
C LYS A 503 12.67 -9.85 20.48
N ASN A 504 12.47 -9.31 19.29
CA ASN A 504 13.51 -9.22 18.28
C ASN A 504 14.20 -7.85 18.39
N ASP A 505 15.53 -7.85 18.43
CA ASP A 505 16.34 -6.63 18.44
C ASP A 505 16.27 -5.85 17.11
N TYR A 506 15.64 -6.42 16.10
CA TYR A 506 15.66 -5.95 14.71
C TYR A 506 14.55 -4.96 14.34
N TRP A 507 13.44 -4.89 15.09
CA TRP A 507 12.39 -3.90 14.85
C TRP A 507 11.63 -3.53 16.10
N THR A 508 11.16 -2.28 16.13
CA THR A 508 10.31 -1.74 17.18
C THR A 508 8.84 -1.78 16.77
N GLY A 509 7.96 -2.16 17.70
CA GLY A 509 6.51 -2.23 17.49
C GLY A 509 5.99 -3.59 17.00
N THR A 510 4.67 -3.69 16.88
CA THR A 510 4.00 -4.92 16.43
C THR A 510 3.99 -5.03 14.92
N ARG A 511 4.47 -6.16 14.39
CA ARG A 511 4.39 -6.49 12.97
C ARG A 511 3.62 -7.80 12.76
N PRO A 512 3.14 -8.09 11.54
CA PRO A 512 2.48 -9.36 11.22
C PRO A 512 3.29 -10.61 11.62
N ALA A 513 4.63 -10.57 11.57
CA ALA A 513 5.49 -11.65 12.07
C ALA A 513 5.39 -11.91 13.59
N ASN A 514 4.78 -11.02 14.37
CA ASN A 514 4.50 -11.27 15.79
C ASN A 514 3.22 -12.12 15.96
N ILE A 515 2.45 -12.36 14.90
CA ILE A 515 1.24 -13.20 14.91
C ILE A 515 1.66 -14.67 14.73
N PRO A 516 1.39 -15.55 15.70
CA PRO A 516 1.83 -16.94 15.61
C PRO A 516 1.31 -17.71 14.40
N ALA A 517 0.07 -17.44 13.98
CA ALA A 517 -0.49 -18.05 12.77
C ALA A 517 0.31 -17.69 11.50
N VAL A 518 0.72 -16.42 11.36
CA VAL A 518 1.51 -15.93 10.23
C VAL A 518 2.88 -16.58 10.21
N MET A 519 3.53 -16.71 11.37
CA MET A 519 4.84 -17.38 11.45
C MET A 519 4.75 -18.89 11.19
N ALA A 520 3.67 -19.54 11.61
CA ALA A 520 3.40 -20.93 11.27
C ALA A 520 3.22 -21.11 9.76
N ALA A 521 2.46 -20.23 9.11
CA ALA A 521 2.29 -20.21 7.65
C ALA A 521 3.61 -19.89 6.92
N ALA A 522 4.46 -19.03 7.48
CA ALA A 522 5.77 -18.73 6.92
C ALA A 522 6.72 -19.93 6.98
N ALA A 523 6.69 -20.69 8.07
CA ALA A 523 7.41 -21.95 8.19
C ALA A 523 6.91 -22.97 7.15
N ALA A 524 5.59 -23.10 6.97
CA ALA A 524 5.01 -23.95 5.93
C ALA A 524 5.43 -23.52 4.51
N ALA A 525 5.35 -22.22 4.21
CA ALA A 525 5.80 -21.64 2.95
C ALA A 525 7.28 -21.90 2.63
N SER A 526 8.09 -22.16 3.66
CA SER A 526 9.50 -22.51 3.49
C SER A 526 9.75 -23.99 3.15
N GLY A 527 8.77 -24.86 3.37
CA GLY A 527 8.91 -26.30 3.23
C GLY A 527 9.71 -26.96 4.35
N ALA A 528 10.02 -26.23 5.43
CA ALA A 528 10.62 -26.79 6.64
C ALA A 528 9.54 -27.51 7.47
N LYS A 529 9.83 -28.75 7.90
CA LYS A 529 8.95 -29.50 8.81
C LYS A 529 9.07 -28.94 10.23
N LEU A 530 8.36 -27.86 10.53
CA LEU A 530 8.23 -27.37 11.89
C LEU A 530 6.99 -27.99 12.53
N LYS A 531 7.12 -28.59 13.71
CA LYS A 531 5.94 -28.95 14.50
C LYS A 531 5.30 -27.65 15.00
N LEU A 532 3.98 -27.49 14.81
CA LEU A 532 3.16 -26.36 15.29
C LEU A 532 3.28 -26.10 16.81
N THR A 533 3.92 -27.01 17.55
CA THR A 533 4.15 -26.99 18.99
C THR A 533 5.47 -26.35 19.42
N ASP A 534 6.38 -26.05 18.50
CA ASP A 534 7.72 -25.55 18.81
C ASP A 534 7.78 -24.00 18.77
N SER A 535 8.76 -23.40 19.45
CA SER A 535 8.97 -21.95 19.41
C SER A 535 9.26 -21.48 17.98
N PHE A 536 8.33 -20.75 17.36
CA PHE A 536 8.46 -20.28 15.98
C PHE A 536 9.65 -19.33 15.83
N THR A 537 10.78 -19.89 15.40
CA THR A 537 11.98 -19.16 15.02
C THR A 537 12.32 -19.57 13.60
N LEU A 538 12.15 -18.65 12.65
CA LEU A 538 12.44 -18.84 11.25
C LEU A 538 13.92 -18.52 11.00
N GLU A 539 14.71 -19.54 10.71
CA GLU A 539 16.08 -19.39 10.21
C GLU A 539 16.03 -19.23 8.68
N VAL A 540 16.08 -17.98 8.23
CA VAL A 540 15.72 -17.58 6.85
C VAL A 540 16.51 -18.34 5.78
N LEU A 541 17.81 -18.58 6.00
CA LEU A 541 18.63 -19.34 5.06
C LEU A 541 18.24 -20.81 4.97
N SER A 542 18.25 -21.52 6.10
CA SER A 542 18.08 -22.97 6.10
C SER A 542 16.72 -23.33 5.53
N THR A 543 15.70 -22.58 5.91
CA THR A 543 14.34 -22.74 5.42
C THR A 543 14.20 -22.34 3.95
N GLY A 544 14.80 -21.21 3.53
CA GLY A 544 14.78 -20.74 2.14
C GLY A 544 15.53 -21.67 1.17
N MET A 545 16.67 -22.23 1.58
CA MET A 545 17.45 -23.18 0.78
C MET A 545 16.75 -24.52 0.62
N ILE A 546 16.11 -25.04 1.67
CA ILE A 546 15.29 -26.26 1.60
C ILE A 546 14.17 -26.08 0.58
N GLY A 547 13.39 -25.01 0.71
CA GLY A 547 12.29 -24.70 -0.21
C GLY A 547 12.75 -24.54 -1.66
N ALA A 548 13.82 -23.76 -1.90
CA ALA A 548 14.37 -23.57 -3.25
C ALA A 548 14.91 -24.88 -3.86
N THR A 549 15.54 -25.74 -3.07
CA THR A 549 16.05 -27.04 -3.54
C THR A 549 14.92 -27.97 -3.94
N VAL A 550 13.86 -28.04 -3.13
CA VAL A 550 12.66 -28.84 -3.45
C VAL A 550 12.00 -28.34 -4.74
N LYS A 551 11.87 -27.01 -4.91
CA LYS A 551 11.36 -26.40 -6.15
C LYS A 551 12.23 -26.75 -7.36
N CYS A 552 13.56 -26.65 -7.22
CA CYS A 552 14.52 -27.07 -8.26
C CYS A 552 14.34 -28.53 -8.65
N MET A 553 14.21 -29.43 -7.68
CA MET A 553 14.07 -30.87 -7.92
C MET A 553 12.82 -31.16 -8.75
N HIS A 554 11.65 -30.71 -8.31
CA HIS A 554 10.39 -31.00 -9.00
C HIS A 554 10.27 -30.30 -10.36
N ALA A 555 10.77 -29.06 -10.49
CA ALA A 555 10.86 -28.41 -11.80
C ALA A 555 11.80 -29.16 -12.75
N GLY A 556 12.92 -29.69 -12.23
CA GLY A 556 13.86 -30.53 -12.96
C GLY A 556 13.26 -31.86 -13.40
N GLU A 557 12.48 -32.51 -12.53
CA GLU A 557 11.74 -33.76 -12.82
C GLU A 557 10.79 -33.55 -14.00
N ILE A 558 9.92 -32.53 -13.94
CA ILE A 558 8.97 -32.23 -15.02
C ILE A 558 9.69 -31.85 -16.32
N ALA A 559 10.74 -31.04 -16.25
CA ALA A 559 11.56 -30.70 -17.43
C ALA A 559 12.28 -31.93 -18.01
N GLY A 560 12.67 -32.89 -17.18
CA GLY A 560 13.24 -34.18 -17.60
C GLY A 560 12.20 -35.06 -18.30
N VAL A 561 11.02 -35.19 -17.70
CA VAL A 561 9.88 -35.94 -18.22
C VAL A 561 9.42 -35.38 -19.58
N ARG A 562 9.35 -34.04 -19.72
CA ARG A 562 9.05 -33.37 -21.01
C ARG A 562 10.12 -33.63 -22.06
N ARG A 563 11.40 -33.58 -21.70
CA ARG A 563 12.51 -33.90 -22.62
C ARG A 563 12.54 -35.36 -23.07
N LEU A 564 12.24 -36.30 -22.19
CA LEU A 564 12.16 -37.73 -22.52
C LEU A 564 11.03 -38.00 -23.50
N TYR A 565 9.85 -37.40 -23.28
CA TYR A 565 8.73 -37.60 -24.18
C TYR A 565 8.98 -37.02 -25.58
N TYR A 566 9.56 -35.82 -25.69
CA TYR A 566 9.95 -35.28 -26.99
C TYR A 566 10.98 -36.15 -27.72
N ARG A 567 11.87 -36.86 -26.99
CA ARG A 567 12.78 -37.85 -27.60
C ARG A 567 12.06 -39.11 -28.07
N ILE A 568 11.05 -39.57 -27.34
CA ILE A 568 10.28 -40.78 -27.69
C ILE A 568 9.36 -40.49 -28.88
N GLY A 569 8.64 -39.36 -28.88
CA GLY A 569 7.80 -38.95 -30.00
C GLY A 569 8.56 -38.64 -31.30
N SER A 570 9.85 -38.30 -31.20
CA SER A 570 10.74 -38.16 -32.36
C SER A 570 11.24 -39.50 -32.93
N LEU A 571 11.09 -40.62 -32.20
CA LEU A 571 11.50 -41.95 -32.66
C LEU A 571 10.43 -42.67 -33.48
N ASP A 572 9.18 -42.20 -33.44
CA ASP A 572 8.03 -42.80 -34.15
C ASP A 572 7.86 -42.33 -35.60
N HIS A 573 8.86 -41.65 -36.18
CA HIS A 573 8.99 -41.51 -37.62
C HIS A 573 9.90 -42.61 -38.18
N PRO A 574 9.37 -43.78 -38.62
CA PRO A 574 10.16 -44.62 -39.50
C PRO A 574 10.42 -43.83 -40.78
N ALA A 575 11.68 -43.78 -41.21
CA ALA A 575 12.07 -43.23 -42.49
C ALA A 575 11.21 -43.89 -43.60
N SER A 576 10.20 -43.18 -44.09
CA SER A 576 9.46 -43.65 -45.27
C SER A 576 10.41 -43.47 -46.46
N GLY A 577 10.67 -44.59 -47.16
CA GLY A 577 11.24 -44.55 -48.50
C GLY A 577 10.32 -43.78 -49.46
N PRO A 578 10.83 -43.40 -50.64
CA PRO A 578 10.05 -42.64 -51.60
C PRO A 578 9.09 -43.58 -52.35
N GLY A 579 7.78 -43.45 -52.13
CA GLY A 579 6.77 -44.17 -52.92
C GLY A 579 5.37 -44.18 -52.32
N ASP A 580 4.45 -43.56 -53.06
CA ASP A 580 2.99 -43.70 -53.07
C ASP A 580 2.10 -42.98 -52.04
N MET A 581 1.13 -42.28 -52.64
CA MET A 581 0.04 -41.50 -52.06
C MET A 581 -1.01 -42.42 -51.43
N VAL A 582 -1.35 -42.18 -50.15
CA VAL A 582 -2.68 -42.44 -49.59
C VAL A 582 -3.00 -41.34 -48.57
N GLU A 583 -4.00 -40.52 -48.90
CA GLU A 583 -4.69 -39.62 -47.97
C GLU A 583 -5.46 -40.43 -46.90
N HIS A 584 -5.57 -39.84 -45.71
CA HIS A 584 -6.41 -40.23 -44.56
C HIS A 584 -5.94 -41.37 -43.64
N LEU A 585 -5.33 -40.97 -42.51
CA LEU A 585 -5.84 -41.11 -41.13
C LEU A 585 -4.68 -40.80 -40.17
N GLN A 586 -4.51 -39.53 -39.78
CA GLN A 586 -3.69 -39.18 -38.62
C GLN A 586 -4.55 -39.41 -37.37
N PRO A 587 -4.14 -40.26 -36.40
CA PRO A 587 -4.68 -40.16 -35.06
C PRO A 587 -4.18 -38.84 -34.46
N GLU A 588 -5.08 -38.02 -33.94
CA GLU A 588 -4.73 -36.84 -33.16
C GLU A 588 -3.90 -37.28 -31.95
N THR A 589 -2.59 -37.09 -32.00
CA THR A 589 -1.71 -37.35 -30.87
C THR A 589 -2.00 -36.27 -29.82
N GLU A 590 -2.83 -36.59 -28.81
CA GLU A 590 -3.09 -35.74 -27.64
C GLU A 590 -1.77 -35.11 -27.15
N SER A 591 -1.80 -33.81 -26.85
CA SER A 591 -0.56 -33.13 -26.47
C SER A 591 -0.05 -33.73 -25.15
N PHE A 592 1.25 -34.01 -25.04
CA PHE A 592 1.87 -34.60 -23.84
C PHE A 592 1.45 -33.95 -22.52
N THR A 593 1.29 -32.62 -22.58
CA THR A 593 0.85 -31.80 -21.45
C THR A 593 -0.58 -32.18 -21.02
N GLU A 594 -1.51 -32.46 -21.92
CA GLU A 594 -2.87 -32.92 -21.61
C GLU A 594 -2.86 -34.24 -20.85
N VAL A 595 -2.06 -35.22 -21.29
CA VAL A 595 -1.96 -36.54 -20.64
C VAL A 595 -1.44 -36.41 -19.21
N LEU A 596 -0.43 -35.56 -18.99
CA LEU A 596 0.10 -35.29 -17.65
C LEU A 596 -0.87 -34.49 -16.78
N LEU A 597 -1.52 -33.46 -17.33
CA LEU A 597 -2.56 -32.70 -16.63
C LEU A 597 -3.67 -33.63 -16.16
N ALA A 598 -4.21 -34.46 -17.05
CA ALA A 598 -5.26 -35.43 -16.73
C ALA A 598 -4.79 -36.46 -15.68
N LYS A 599 -3.53 -36.90 -15.73
CA LYS A 599 -2.96 -37.80 -14.71
C LYS A 599 -2.94 -37.14 -13.33
N PHE A 600 -2.41 -35.92 -13.22
CA PHE A 600 -2.34 -35.21 -11.93
C PHE A 600 -3.74 -34.88 -11.39
N VAL A 601 -4.68 -34.48 -12.25
CA VAL A 601 -6.10 -34.29 -11.89
C VAL A 601 -6.68 -35.57 -11.27
N ARG A 602 -6.51 -36.74 -11.90
CA ARG A 602 -7.00 -38.03 -11.37
C ARG A 602 -6.36 -38.41 -10.04
N MET A 603 -5.06 -38.16 -9.88
CA MET A 603 -4.34 -38.45 -8.63
C MET A 603 -4.82 -37.56 -7.47
N LEU A 604 -5.00 -36.26 -7.71
CA LEU A 604 -5.52 -35.34 -6.70
C LEU A 604 -6.98 -35.68 -6.31
N GLN A 605 -7.83 -36.02 -7.28
CA GLN A 605 -9.19 -36.49 -6.99
C GLN A 605 -9.22 -37.77 -6.15
N LYS A 606 -8.26 -38.68 -6.33
CA LYS A 606 -8.14 -39.89 -5.50
C LYS A 606 -7.91 -39.55 -4.03
N PHE A 607 -7.03 -38.60 -3.74
CA PHE A 607 -6.79 -38.15 -2.36
C PHE A 607 -8.04 -37.52 -1.71
N VAL A 608 -8.80 -36.73 -2.48
CA VAL A 608 -10.09 -36.16 -2.01
C VAL A 608 -11.07 -37.28 -1.66
N ASN A 609 -11.24 -38.26 -2.55
CA ASN A 609 -12.14 -39.40 -2.32
C ASN A 609 -11.73 -40.27 -1.11
N GLU A 610 -10.43 -40.42 -0.86
CA GLU A 610 -9.92 -41.14 0.32
C GLU A 610 -10.20 -40.38 1.62
N ALA A 611 -10.02 -39.05 1.61
CA ALA A 611 -10.31 -38.20 2.76
C ALA A 611 -11.81 -38.12 3.08
N GLU A 612 -12.68 -38.05 2.06
CA GLU A 612 -14.14 -38.06 2.24
C GLU A 612 -14.65 -39.38 2.84
N LYS A 613 -14.01 -40.50 2.50
CA LYS A 613 -14.28 -41.82 3.09
C LYS A 613 -13.72 -41.96 4.51
N GLY A 614 -13.06 -40.93 5.03
CA GLY A 614 -12.47 -40.90 6.36
C GLY A 614 -11.14 -41.65 6.48
N GLY A 615 -10.49 -41.99 5.37
CA GLY A 615 -9.16 -42.61 5.35
C GLY A 615 -8.04 -41.61 5.61
N GLU A 616 -6.93 -42.08 6.16
CA GLU A 616 -5.71 -41.26 6.33
C GLU A 616 -4.97 -41.14 5.00
N VAL A 617 -4.69 -39.91 4.58
CA VAL A 617 -3.93 -39.60 3.36
C VAL A 617 -2.43 -39.62 3.68
N ASP A 618 -1.64 -40.30 2.84
CA ASP A 618 -0.17 -40.27 2.98
C ASP A 618 0.38 -38.86 2.73
N LYS A 619 1.01 -38.30 3.77
CA LYS A 619 1.53 -36.93 3.79
C LYS A 619 2.62 -36.71 2.75
N SER A 620 3.53 -37.68 2.59
CA SER A 620 4.64 -37.57 1.62
C SER A 620 4.16 -37.60 0.18
N SER A 621 3.32 -38.59 -0.16
CA SER A 621 2.79 -38.76 -1.51
C SER A 621 1.92 -37.58 -1.94
N PHE A 622 1.10 -37.04 -1.02
CA PHE A 622 0.29 -35.86 -1.28
C PHE A 622 1.16 -34.63 -1.59
N ARG A 623 2.19 -34.37 -0.78
CA ARG A 623 3.10 -33.24 -0.96
C ARG A 623 3.90 -33.32 -2.25
N GLU A 624 4.40 -34.50 -2.60
CA GLU A 624 5.13 -34.74 -3.84
C GLU A 624 4.24 -34.50 -5.07
N THR A 625 3.05 -35.13 -5.08
CA THR A 625 2.08 -35.01 -6.18
C THR A 625 1.70 -33.56 -6.43
N CYS A 626 1.39 -32.82 -5.36
CA CYS A 626 1.03 -31.42 -5.47
C CYS A 626 2.20 -30.53 -5.96
N SER A 627 3.42 -30.81 -5.50
CA SER A 627 4.62 -30.06 -5.92
C SER A 627 4.96 -30.30 -7.40
N GLN A 628 4.83 -31.55 -7.88
CA GLN A 628 5.00 -31.91 -9.29
C GLN A 628 3.92 -31.28 -10.17
N ALA A 629 2.66 -31.31 -9.75
CA ALA A 629 1.55 -30.66 -10.44
C ALA A 629 1.76 -29.13 -10.55
N THR A 630 2.25 -28.49 -9.49
CA THR A 630 2.57 -27.06 -9.47
C THR A 630 3.72 -26.73 -10.43
N ALA A 631 4.78 -27.52 -10.42
CA ALA A 631 5.90 -27.37 -11.34
C ALA A 631 5.45 -27.47 -12.81
N LEU A 632 4.55 -28.41 -13.12
CA LEU A 632 3.97 -28.57 -14.44
C LEU A 632 3.18 -27.33 -14.88
N LEU A 633 2.30 -26.79 -14.01
CA LEU A 633 1.56 -25.56 -14.30
C LEU A 633 2.50 -24.39 -14.62
N LEU A 634 3.55 -24.18 -13.81
CA LEU A 634 4.50 -23.10 -14.03
C LEU A 634 5.35 -23.28 -15.29
N CYS A 635 5.70 -24.52 -15.64
CA CYS A 635 6.42 -24.82 -16.89
C CYS A 635 5.57 -24.63 -18.14
N ASP A 636 4.26 -24.89 -18.07
CA ASP A 636 3.36 -24.76 -19.21
C ASP A 636 3.07 -23.30 -19.56
N MET A 637 2.99 -22.42 -18.55
CA MET A 637 2.81 -20.97 -18.72
C MET A 637 3.96 -20.28 -19.50
N ALA A 638 5.13 -20.91 -19.59
CA ALA A 638 6.24 -20.42 -20.40
C ALA A 638 6.14 -20.83 -21.89
N SER A 639 5.22 -21.74 -22.23
CA SER A 639 4.86 -22.15 -23.59
C SER A 639 3.43 -21.71 -23.94
N ASP A 640 3.10 -21.59 -25.24
CA ASP A 640 1.89 -20.92 -25.73
C ASP A 640 0.56 -21.24 -24.97
N PRO A 641 -0.16 -20.24 -24.43
CA PRO A 641 -1.28 -20.42 -23.49
C PRO A 641 -2.62 -20.84 -24.14
N LYS A 642 -2.64 -21.23 -25.42
CA LYS A 642 -3.89 -21.27 -26.22
C LYS A 642 -4.53 -22.64 -26.40
N SER A 643 -3.87 -23.75 -26.09
CA SER A 643 -4.43 -25.07 -26.40
C SER A 643 -5.26 -25.72 -25.28
N ASN A 644 -5.12 -25.36 -23.98
CA ASN A 644 -5.71 -26.16 -22.89
C ASN A 644 -6.17 -25.38 -21.62
N ALA A 645 -7.03 -24.38 -21.78
CA ALA A 645 -7.49 -23.54 -20.65
C ALA A 645 -8.30 -24.32 -19.58
N GLU A 646 -9.11 -25.31 -19.98
CA GLU A 646 -10.02 -26.02 -19.07
C GLU A 646 -9.26 -26.94 -18.09
N SER A 647 -8.41 -27.83 -18.59
CA SER A 647 -7.62 -28.75 -17.75
C SER A 647 -6.61 -28.02 -16.87
N PHE A 648 -6.06 -26.90 -17.35
CA PHE A 648 -5.25 -25.98 -16.56
C PHE A 648 -6.05 -25.38 -15.39
N SER A 649 -7.26 -24.85 -15.66
CA SER A 649 -8.13 -24.28 -14.62
C SER A 649 -8.56 -25.33 -13.59
N GLN A 650 -8.84 -26.55 -14.04
CA GLN A 650 -9.24 -27.66 -13.19
C GLN A 650 -8.10 -28.09 -12.26
N LEU A 651 -6.87 -28.18 -12.77
CA LEU A 651 -5.72 -28.53 -11.93
C LEU A 651 -5.42 -27.43 -10.91
N LEU A 652 -5.49 -26.16 -11.33
CA LEU A 652 -5.31 -25.01 -10.43
C LEU A 652 -6.35 -25.00 -9.30
N SER A 653 -7.63 -25.22 -9.64
CA SER A 653 -8.70 -25.34 -8.68
C SER A 653 -8.46 -26.51 -7.72
N LEU A 654 -8.13 -27.72 -8.23
CA LEU A 654 -7.84 -28.86 -7.35
C LEU A 654 -6.67 -28.61 -6.38
N LEU A 655 -5.60 -27.93 -6.81
CA LEU A 655 -4.49 -27.55 -5.91
C LEU A 655 -4.93 -26.56 -4.80
N CYS A 656 -5.98 -25.78 -5.02
CA CYS A 656 -6.56 -24.89 -4.01
C CYS A 656 -7.54 -25.64 -3.09
N TRP A 657 -8.37 -26.52 -3.64
CA TRP A 657 -9.45 -27.20 -2.92
C TRP A 657 -9.02 -28.47 -2.18
N CYS A 658 -8.02 -29.22 -2.67
CA CYS A 658 -7.59 -30.47 -2.03
C CYS A 658 -7.18 -30.30 -0.55
N PRO A 659 -6.37 -29.28 -0.17
CA PRO A 659 -6.06 -29.02 1.24
C PRO A 659 -7.30 -28.72 2.09
N ALA A 660 -8.33 -28.07 1.52
CA ALA A 660 -9.58 -27.75 2.20
C ALA A 660 -10.47 -28.98 2.41
N TYR A 661 -10.49 -29.93 1.46
CA TYR A 661 -11.21 -31.20 1.61
C TYR A 661 -10.62 -32.11 2.69
N ILE A 662 -9.28 -32.22 2.74
CA ILE A 662 -8.54 -33.06 3.70
C ILE A 662 -8.53 -32.41 5.10
N LEU A 663 -8.32 -31.08 5.15
CA LEU A 663 -8.39 -30.24 6.36
C LEU A 663 -7.55 -30.74 7.56
N THR A 664 -6.38 -31.29 7.28
CA THR A 664 -5.36 -31.63 8.30
C THR A 664 -4.23 -30.59 8.30
N PRO A 665 -3.51 -30.40 9.42
CA PRO A 665 -2.40 -29.44 9.47
C PRO A 665 -1.31 -29.74 8.43
N ASP A 666 -1.02 -31.01 8.16
CA ASP A 666 -0.01 -31.41 7.17
C ASP A 666 -0.46 -31.16 5.71
N ALA A 667 -1.74 -31.39 5.40
CA ALA A 667 -2.29 -31.07 4.08
C ALA A 667 -2.32 -29.55 3.85
N MET A 668 -2.64 -28.78 4.90
CA MET A 668 -2.64 -27.32 4.83
C MET A 668 -1.22 -26.74 4.74
N ASP A 669 -0.25 -27.32 5.44
CA ASP A 669 1.18 -26.97 5.29
C ASP A 669 1.64 -27.10 3.84
N THR A 670 1.29 -28.23 3.22
CA THR A 670 1.52 -28.49 1.79
C THR A 670 0.79 -27.45 0.91
N GLY A 671 -0.47 -27.13 1.22
CA GLY A 671 -1.25 -26.09 0.55
C GLY A 671 -0.55 -24.73 0.57
N VAL A 672 -0.18 -24.23 1.74
CA VAL A 672 0.51 -22.94 1.91
C VAL A 672 1.83 -22.89 1.14
N PHE A 673 2.60 -23.99 1.13
CA PHE A 673 3.83 -24.11 0.33
C PHE A 673 3.56 -23.92 -1.17
N ILE A 674 2.54 -24.60 -1.71
CA ILE A 674 2.17 -24.53 -3.13
C ILE A 674 1.62 -23.15 -3.49
N TRP A 675 0.68 -22.62 -2.71
CA TRP A 675 0.05 -21.33 -2.99
C TRP A 675 1.08 -20.21 -2.97
N THR A 676 2.01 -20.25 -2.01
CA THR A 676 3.13 -19.30 -1.97
C THR A 676 4.03 -19.43 -3.20
N TRP A 677 4.29 -20.65 -3.67
CA TRP A 677 5.08 -20.88 -4.89
C TRP A 677 4.38 -20.31 -6.13
N LEU A 678 3.10 -20.62 -6.34
CA LEU A 678 2.31 -20.13 -7.46
C LEU A 678 2.26 -18.60 -7.49
N VAL A 679 1.95 -17.97 -6.36
CA VAL A 679 1.87 -16.51 -6.21
C VAL A 679 3.21 -15.81 -6.47
N SER A 680 4.32 -16.42 -6.04
CA SER A 680 5.67 -15.83 -6.22
C SER A 680 6.21 -16.01 -7.64
N ALA A 681 5.92 -17.15 -8.28
CA ALA A 681 6.42 -17.47 -9.61
C ALA A 681 5.54 -16.88 -10.73
N ALA A 682 4.22 -16.80 -10.53
CA ALA A 682 3.25 -16.31 -11.50
C ALA A 682 2.26 -15.30 -10.88
N PRO A 683 2.66 -14.01 -10.70
CA PRO A 683 1.82 -12.97 -10.10
C PRO A 683 0.47 -12.77 -10.80
N GLN A 684 0.40 -13.02 -12.12
CA GLN A 684 -0.83 -12.92 -12.91
C GLN A 684 -1.95 -13.89 -12.49
N LEU A 685 -1.61 -15.02 -11.87
CA LEU A 685 -2.60 -16.00 -11.39
C LEU A 685 -3.12 -15.67 -9.98
N CYS A 686 -2.57 -14.66 -9.31
CA CYS A 686 -2.89 -14.37 -7.91
C CYS A 686 -4.38 -14.14 -7.64
N SER A 687 -5.05 -13.39 -8.52
CA SER A 687 -6.49 -13.11 -8.36
C SER A 687 -7.34 -14.37 -8.50
N LEU A 688 -6.95 -15.30 -9.39
CA LEU A 688 -7.64 -16.59 -9.59
C LEU A 688 -7.41 -17.52 -8.40
N VAL A 689 -6.16 -17.67 -7.97
CA VAL A 689 -5.82 -18.48 -6.79
C VAL A 689 -6.55 -17.97 -5.55
N LEU A 690 -6.55 -16.65 -5.32
CA LEU A 690 -7.24 -16.07 -4.18
C LEU A 690 -8.75 -16.28 -4.23
N ALA A 691 -9.37 -16.21 -5.41
CA ALA A 691 -10.80 -16.48 -5.57
C ALA A 691 -11.15 -17.93 -5.19
N GLU A 692 -10.42 -18.91 -5.72
CA GLU A 692 -10.60 -20.33 -5.40
C GLU A 692 -10.39 -20.61 -3.91
N LEU A 693 -9.37 -19.99 -3.28
CA LEU A 693 -9.13 -20.15 -1.85
C LEU A 693 -10.23 -19.53 -0.99
N VAL A 694 -10.79 -18.39 -1.41
CA VAL A 694 -11.94 -17.79 -0.72
C VAL A 694 -13.16 -18.69 -0.83
N ASP A 695 -13.46 -19.22 -2.01
CA ASP A 695 -14.60 -20.13 -2.19
C ASP A 695 -14.42 -21.44 -1.40
N ALA A 696 -13.20 -22.00 -1.39
CA ALA A 696 -12.88 -23.18 -0.57
C ALA A 696 -13.02 -22.93 0.93
N TRP A 697 -12.63 -21.74 1.41
CA TRP A 697 -12.83 -21.34 2.81
C TRP A 697 -14.31 -21.20 3.15
N LEU A 698 -15.11 -20.59 2.27
CA LEU A 698 -16.55 -20.44 2.49
C LEU A 698 -17.26 -21.78 2.50
N TRP A 699 -16.79 -22.73 1.69
CA TRP A 699 -17.28 -24.10 1.76
C TRP A 699 -17.00 -24.77 3.13
N THR A 700 -15.88 -24.48 3.81
CA THR A 700 -15.65 -25.01 5.17
C THR A 700 -16.58 -24.37 6.21
N VAL A 701 -17.03 -23.13 5.98
CA VAL A 701 -18.08 -22.46 6.78
C VAL A 701 -19.41 -23.16 6.59
N ASP A 702 -19.84 -23.34 5.34
CA ASP A 702 -21.14 -23.94 4.99
C ASP A 702 -21.24 -25.39 5.46
N THR A 703 -20.13 -26.14 5.39
CA THR A 703 -20.04 -27.53 5.86
C THR A 703 -19.74 -27.66 7.36
N LYS A 704 -19.61 -26.56 8.09
CA LYS A 704 -19.38 -26.51 9.56
C LYS A 704 -18.16 -27.32 10.03
N ARG A 705 -17.04 -27.23 9.33
CA ARG A 705 -15.80 -27.97 9.64
C ARG A 705 -14.82 -27.15 10.48
N GLY A 706 -14.01 -27.81 11.31
CA GLY A 706 -12.94 -27.21 12.11
C GLY A 706 -13.38 -26.02 12.97
N LEU A 707 -12.92 -24.82 12.60
CA LEU A 707 -13.25 -23.56 13.29
C LEU A 707 -14.77 -23.31 13.34
N PHE A 708 -15.54 -23.88 12.41
CA PHE A 708 -16.98 -23.68 12.27
C PHE A 708 -17.84 -24.82 12.83
N ALA A 709 -17.23 -25.75 13.59
CA ALA A 709 -17.91 -26.88 14.23
C ALA A 709 -18.71 -26.45 15.47
N SER A 710 -19.73 -25.61 15.28
CA SER A 710 -20.60 -25.03 16.32
C SER A 710 -21.54 -26.04 17.02
N GLN A 711 -21.73 -27.22 16.43
CA GLN A 711 -22.69 -28.23 16.91
C GLN A 711 -22.10 -29.16 17.98
N ILE A 712 -20.78 -29.17 18.17
CA ILE A 712 -20.14 -30.05 19.15
C ILE A 712 -20.16 -29.37 20.52
N ARG A 713 -21.10 -29.79 21.37
CA ARG A 713 -21.09 -29.48 22.80
C ARG A 713 -20.17 -30.49 23.48
N CYS A 714 -19.47 -30.08 24.54
CA CYS A 714 -18.51 -30.90 25.31
C CYS A 714 -17.06 -30.95 24.79
N CYS A 715 -16.39 -29.79 24.70
CA CYS A 715 -15.07 -29.65 24.08
C CYS A 715 -13.90 -29.36 25.04
N GLY A 716 -14.09 -29.53 26.35
CA GLY A 716 -13.08 -29.22 27.38
C GLY A 716 -12.91 -30.32 28.43
N PRO A 717 -11.84 -30.29 29.25
CA PRO A 717 -11.59 -31.24 30.32
C PRO A 717 -12.76 -31.36 31.29
N VAL A 718 -13.48 -30.26 31.55
CA VAL A 718 -14.66 -30.27 32.43
C VAL A 718 -15.78 -31.11 31.81
N ALA A 719 -16.02 -30.97 30.50
CA ALA A 719 -17.04 -31.73 29.82
C ALA A 719 -16.62 -33.20 29.56
N MET A 720 -15.33 -33.47 29.33
CA MET A 720 -14.79 -34.82 29.19
C MET A 720 -14.75 -35.60 30.51
N PHE A 721 -14.23 -34.98 31.59
CA PHE A 721 -14.05 -35.66 32.88
C PHE A 721 -15.29 -35.58 33.77
N LYS A 722 -16.17 -34.60 33.56
CA LYS A 722 -17.37 -34.38 34.36
C LYS A 722 -18.60 -34.03 33.49
N PRO A 723 -18.97 -34.90 32.51
CA PRO A 723 -20.11 -34.65 31.62
C PRO A 723 -21.44 -34.49 32.38
N HIS A 724 -21.55 -35.15 33.54
CA HIS A 724 -22.69 -35.08 34.45
C HIS A 724 -22.90 -33.72 35.13
N LEU A 725 -21.95 -32.78 35.01
CA LEU A 725 -22.08 -31.43 35.56
C LEU A 725 -22.62 -30.41 34.56
N VAL A 726 -22.77 -30.77 33.29
CA VAL A 726 -23.33 -29.89 32.26
C VAL A 726 -24.87 -29.89 32.38
N PRO A 727 -25.54 -28.72 32.26
CA PRO A 727 -27.00 -28.66 32.17
C PRO A 727 -27.52 -29.44 30.95
N GLY A 728 -28.45 -30.38 31.18
CA GLY A 728 -29.04 -31.24 30.13
C GLY A 728 -28.47 -32.66 30.06
N GLU A 729 -29.01 -33.48 29.15
CA GLU A 729 -28.56 -34.87 28.96
C GLU A 729 -27.10 -34.92 28.44
N PRO A 730 -26.24 -35.78 29.00
CA PRO A 730 -24.86 -35.90 28.54
C PRO A 730 -24.79 -36.52 27.12
N GLU A 731 -24.39 -35.72 26.14
CA GLU A 731 -24.11 -36.18 24.77
C GLU A 731 -22.81 -37.00 24.71
N ALA A 732 -22.76 -37.99 23.80
CA ALA A 732 -21.56 -38.78 23.57
C ALA A 732 -20.43 -37.89 22.99
N PRO A 733 -19.16 -38.12 23.37
CA PRO A 733 -18.05 -37.37 22.78
C PRO A 733 -18.01 -37.59 21.25
N PRO A 734 -17.61 -36.57 20.47
CA PRO A 734 -17.53 -36.69 19.02
C PRO A 734 -16.56 -37.79 18.58
N GLU A 735 -16.87 -38.48 17.47
CA GLU A 735 -16.03 -39.56 16.92
C GLU A 735 -14.64 -39.08 16.44
N LYS A 736 -14.50 -37.80 16.07
CA LYS A 736 -13.24 -37.16 15.67
C LYS A 736 -13.07 -35.82 16.38
N ASP A 737 -11.88 -35.58 16.93
CA ASP A 737 -11.53 -34.31 17.56
C ASP A 737 -11.40 -33.19 16.50
N PRO A 738 -12.14 -32.07 16.59
CA PRO A 738 -12.04 -30.96 15.65
C PRO A 738 -10.69 -30.21 15.70
N VAL A 739 -9.82 -30.48 16.69
CA VAL A 739 -8.57 -29.74 16.90
C VAL A 739 -7.66 -29.72 15.66
N GLU A 740 -7.44 -30.86 14.99
CA GLU A 740 -6.58 -30.88 13.79
C GLU A 740 -7.10 -29.96 12.69
N GLN A 741 -8.42 -29.92 12.51
CA GLN A 741 -9.09 -29.06 11.54
C GLN A 741 -9.01 -27.58 11.95
N ILE A 742 -9.09 -27.27 13.25
CA ILE A 742 -8.88 -25.92 13.78
C ILE A 742 -7.43 -25.46 13.52
N MET A 743 -6.45 -26.35 13.69
CA MET A 743 -5.04 -26.06 13.42
C MET A 743 -4.77 -25.85 11.92
N ALA A 744 -5.47 -26.58 11.04
CA ALA A 744 -5.43 -26.31 9.60
C ALA A 744 -5.92 -24.88 9.29
N HIS A 745 -7.07 -24.46 9.83
CA HIS A 745 -7.55 -23.08 9.65
C HIS A 745 -6.56 -22.03 10.18
N ARG A 746 -5.79 -22.33 11.24
CA ARG A 746 -4.74 -21.42 11.74
C ARG A 746 -3.67 -21.14 10.69
N LEU A 747 -3.13 -22.18 10.05
CA LEU A 747 -2.13 -22.03 8.99
C LEU A 747 -2.70 -21.24 7.80
N TRP A 748 -3.93 -21.56 7.41
CA TRP A 748 -4.61 -20.87 6.32
C TRP A 748 -4.83 -19.37 6.62
N LEU A 749 -5.24 -19.03 7.84
CA LEU A 749 -5.37 -17.63 8.28
C LEU A 749 -4.04 -16.89 8.31
N GLY A 750 -2.96 -17.56 8.70
CA GLY A 750 -1.62 -16.99 8.63
C GLY A 750 -1.26 -16.56 7.21
N PHE A 751 -1.57 -17.41 6.23
CA PHE A 751 -1.40 -17.07 4.82
C PHE A 751 -2.31 -15.91 4.39
N PHE A 752 -3.60 -15.90 4.76
CA PHE A 752 -4.49 -14.78 4.41
C PHE A 752 -4.06 -13.44 5.00
N ILE A 753 -3.53 -13.41 6.23
CA ILE A 753 -3.00 -12.19 6.84
C ILE A 753 -1.76 -11.71 6.08
N ASP A 754 -0.82 -12.59 5.75
CA ASP A 754 0.34 -12.23 4.91
C ASP A 754 -0.10 -11.64 3.57
N ARG A 755 -1.06 -12.30 2.91
CA ARG A 755 -1.61 -11.84 1.63
C ARG A 755 -2.35 -10.50 1.76
N PHE A 756 -3.10 -10.28 2.84
CA PHE A 756 -3.77 -9.01 3.08
C PHE A 756 -2.78 -7.84 3.17
N GLU A 757 -1.65 -8.03 3.86
CA GLU A 757 -0.63 -6.97 4.04
C GLU A 757 0.02 -6.55 2.72
N VAL A 758 0.08 -7.45 1.74
CA VAL A 758 0.55 -7.20 0.37
C VAL A 758 -0.56 -6.54 -0.47
N VAL A 759 -1.74 -7.16 -0.49
CA VAL A 759 -2.87 -6.79 -1.35
C VAL A 759 -3.45 -5.41 -1.05
N GLN A 760 -3.37 -4.94 0.20
CA GLN A 760 -3.87 -3.62 0.59
C GLN A 760 -3.22 -2.46 -0.20
N HIS A 761 -2.03 -2.69 -0.76
CA HIS A 761 -1.27 -1.72 -1.55
C HIS A 761 -1.30 -2.01 -3.06
N ASP A 762 -1.45 -3.29 -3.44
CA ASP A 762 -1.19 -3.76 -4.81
C ASP A 762 -2.47 -3.93 -5.65
N SER A 763 -3.57 -4.45 -5.09
CA SER A 763 -4.72 -4.89 -5.91
C SER A 763 -6.09 -4.74 -5.24
N PHE A 764 -6.91 -3.84 -5.76
CA PHE A 764 -8.28 -3.65 -5.29
C PHE A 764 -9.20 -4.87 -5.51
N PRO A 765 -9.20 -5.57 -6.67
CA PRO A 765 -10.01 -6.79 -6.85
C PRO A 765 -9.72 -7.88 -5.82
N GLN A 766 -8.44 -8.09 -5.48
CA GLN A 766 -8.04 -9.07 -4.46
C GLN A 766 -8.51 -8.66 -3.06
N LEU A 767 -8.51 -7.36 -2.76
CA LEU A 767 -9.04 -6.83 -1.51
C LEU A 767 -10.55 -7.08 -1.38
N LEU A 768 -11.31 -6.96 -2.47
CA LEU A 768 -12.75 -7.29 -2.47
C LEU A 768 -13.02 -8.77 -2.19
N LEU A 769 -12.19 -9.69 -2.71
CA LEU A 769 -12.29 -11.12 -2.41
C LEU A 769 -12.11 -11.41 -0.91
N LEU A 770 -11.11 -10.76 -0.28
CA LEU A 770 -10.93 -10.84 1.18
C LEU A 770 -12.12 -10.22 1.94
N GLY A 771 -12.68 -9.13 1.42
CA GLY A 771 -13.91 -8.52 1.95
C GLY A 771 -15.09 -9.50 1.92
N ARG A 772 -15.28 -10.23 0.83
CA ARG A 772 -16.31 -11.28 0.69
C ARG A 772 -16.10 -12.39 1.72
N LEU A 773 -14.86 -12.89 1.85
CA LEU A 773 -14.49 -13.89 2.86
C LEU A 773 -14.91 -13.45 4.26
N LEU A 774 -14.54 -12.23 4.66
CA LEU A 774 -14.82 -11.68 5.99
C LEU A 774 -16.32 -11.44 6.23
N GLN A 775 -17.05 -10.97 5.22
CA GLN A 775 -18.47 -10.67 5.36
C GLN A 775 -19.34 -11.93 5.49
N GLN A 776 -19.06 -12.96 4.70
CA GLN A 776 -19.85 -14.19 4.68
C GLN A 776 -19.57 -15.07 5.92
N THR A 777 -18.29 -15.16 6.34
CA THR A 777 -17.92 -15.86 7.59
C THR A 777 -18.55 -15.25 8.84
N THR A 778 -18.68 -13.92 8.89
CA THR A 778 -19.24 -13.20 10.05
C THR A 778 -20.75 -12.98 9.97
N GLU A 779 -21.42 -13.53 8.95
CA GLU A 779 -22.86 -13.36 8.75
C GLU A 779 -23.68 -13.90 9.93
N GLN A 780 -23.29 -15.06 10.46
CA GLN A 780 -23.88 -15.67 11.64
C GLN A 780 -22.85 -15.79 12.76
N HIS A 781 -23.02 -15.00 13.82
CA HIS A 781 -22.07 -14.93 14.94
C HIS A 781 -21.90 -16.25 15.74
N TRP A 782 -22.80 -17.20 15.56
CA TRP A 782 -22.90 -18.48 16.28
C TRP A 782 -22.33 -19.66 15.49
N ASN A 783 -21.73 -19.40 14.32
CA ASN A 783 -21.13 -20.44 13.49
C ASN A 783 -19.75 -20.92 13.99
N PHE A 784 -19.10 -20.18 14.89
CA PHE A 784 -17.78 -20.55 15.41
C PHE A 784 -17.88 -21.69 16.43
N SER A 785 -16.82 -22.48 16.54
CA SER A 785 -16.66 -23.49 17.59
C SER A 785 -16.37 -22.82 18.93
N SER A 786 -16.92 -23.38 20.02
CA SER A 786 -16.60 -22.98 21.39
C SER A 786 -15.39 -23.73 21.98
N HIS A 787 -14.67 -24.51 21.17
CA HIS A 787 -13.54 -25.32 21.62
C HIS A 787 -12.36 -24.43 22.07
N PRO A 788 -11.70 -24.66 23.23
CA PRO A 788 -10.67 -23.75 23.74
C PRO A 788 -9.42 -23.66 22.85
N ALA A 789 -9.06 -24.73 22.12
CA ALA A 789 -7.99 -24.70 21.13
C ALA A 789 -8.27 -23.76 19.93
N ALA A 790 -9.51 -23.28 19.75
CA ALA A 790 -9.85 -22.35 18.69
C ALA A 790 -9.55 -20.88 19.06
N THR A 791 -9.21 -20.59 20.33
CA THR A 791 -9.06 -19.21 20.85
C THR A 791 -8.17 -18.34 19.96
N GLY A 792 -6.94 -18.77 19.70
CA GLY A 792 -5.95 -18.05 18.94
C GLY A 792 -6.32 -17.95 17.46
N THR A 793 -6.85 -19.02 16.87
CA THR A 793 -7.36 -19.02 15.48
C THR A 793 -8.52 -18.04 15.31
N PHE A 794 -9.46 -18.03 16.26
CA PHE A 794 -10.61 -17.12 16.29
C PHE A 794 -10.19 -15.65 16.42
N PHE A 795 -9.37 -15.31 17.42
CA PHE A 795 -8.93 -13.92 17.60
C PHE A 795 -7.98 -13.44 16.49
N THR A 796 -7.23 -14.35 15.86
CA THR A 796 -6.45 -14.04 14.66
C THR A 796 -7.36 -13.68 13.49
N PHE A 797 -8.47 -14.40 13.29
CA PHE A 797 -9.47 -14.04 12.29
C PHE A 797 -10.14 -12.68 12.59
N MET A 798 -10.52 -12.44 13.85
CA MET A 798 -11.09 -11.14 14.25
C MET A 798 -10.10 -9.99 14.05
N LEU A 799 -8.81 -10.23 14.31
CA LEU A 799 -7.74 -9.26 14.02
C LEU A 799 -7.65 -8.92 12.53
N LEU A 800 -7.70 -9.93 11.64
CA LEU A 800 -7.73 -9.71 10.19
C LEU A 800 -8.93 -8.85 9.79
N GLY A 801 -10.11 -9.15 10.35
CA GLY A 801 -11.33 -8.38 10.10
C GLY A 801 -11.22 -6.90 10.51
N LEU A 802 -10.66 -6.62 11.69
CA LEU A 802 -10.47 -5.23 12.15
C LEU A 802 -9.40 -4.51 11.32
N LYS A 803 -8.30 -5.18 10.99
CA LYS A 803 -7.27 -4.63 10.08
C LYS A 803 -7.88 -4.24 8.74
N PHE A 804 -8.72 -5.11 8.16
CA PHE A 804 -9.45 -4.83 6.92
C PHE A 804 -10.35 -3.59 7.05
N CYS A 805 -11.07 -3.45 8.17
CA CYS A 805 -11.91 -2.27 8.41
C CYS A 805 -11.11 -0.97 8.55
N SER A 806 -9.89 -1.05 9.10
CA SER A 806 -8.96 0.09 9.24
C SER A 806 -8.16 0.43 7.98
N CYS A 807 -8.34 -0.32 6.89
CA CYS A 807 -7.55 -0.18 5.68
C CYS A 807 -7.83 1.16 4.96
N LYS A 808 -6.79 1.99 4.83
CA LYS A 808 -6.89 3.34 4.25
C LYS A 808 -7.35 3.35 2.78
N SER A 809 -6.94 2.36 1.99
CA SER A 809 -7.32 2.26 0.57
C SER A 809 -8.83 2.07 0.39
N LEU A 810 -9.50 1.43 1.35
CA LEU A 810 -10.95 1.23 1.32
C LEU A 810 -11.73 2.40 1.96
N GLY A 811 -11.14 3.06 2.96
CA GLY A 811 -11.77 4.16 3.71
C GLY A 811 -12.08 5.42 2.89
N ASN A 812 -11.37 5.61 1.76
CA ASN A 812 -11.57 6.73 0.83
C ASN A 812 -12.77 6.54 -0.10
N LEU A 813 -13.23 5.30 -0.31
CA LEU A 813 -14.41 5.00 -1.12
C LEU A 813 -15.67 5.16 -0.27
N GLN A 814 -16.34 6.31 -0.38
CA GLN A 814 -17.56 6.64 0.37
C GLN A 814 -18.64 5.54 0.28
N ASN A 815 -18.71 4.82 -0.85
CA ASN A 815 -19.68 3.74 -1.09
C ASN A 815 -19.45 2.48 -0.23
N LEU A 816 -18.22 2.24 0.24
CA LEU A 816 -17.87 1.03 1.02
C LEU A 816 -17.87 1.28 2.53
N ARG A 817 -17.93 2.54 2.97
CA ARG A 817 -17.86 2.91 4.39
C ARG A 817 -18.96 2.26 5.24
N ALA A 818 -20.21 2.24 4.75
CA ALA A 818 -21.31 1.59 5.45
C ALA A 818 -21.15 0.06 5.55
N GLY A 819 -20.61 -0.57 4.48
CA GLY A 819 -20.29 -2.00 4.47
C GLY A 819 -19.17 -2.36 5.45
N LEU A 820 -18.16 -1.50 5.58
CA LEU A 820 -17.10 -1.63 6.58
C LEU A 820 -17.63 -1.50 8.01
N GLN A 821 -18.47 -0.50 8.29
CA GLN A 821 -19.08 -0.33 9.61
C GLN A 821 -19.97 -1.52 10.01
N LEU A 822 -20.66 -2.10 9.03
CA LEU A 822 -21.47 -3.30 9.23
C LEU A 822 -20.59 -4.53 9.54
N LEU A 823 -19.52 -4.73 8.76
CA LEU A 823 -18.54 -5.79 9.00
C LEU A 823 -17.90 -5.65 10.39
N GLU A 824 -17.48 -4.44 10.73
CA GLU A 824 -16.90 -4.13 12.05
C GLU A 824 -17.90 -4.46 13.18
N GLY A 825 -19.17 -4.07 13.01
CA GLY A 825 -20.24 -4.44 13.94
C GLY A 825 -20.39 -5.96 14.10
N ARG A 826 -20.33 -6.72 12.99
CA ARG A 826 -20.38 -8.20 13.02
C ARG A 826 -19.17 -8.81 13.72
N ILE A 827 -17.96 -8.27 13.50
CA ILE A 827 -16.72 -8.71 14.16
C ILE A 827 -16.82 -8.49 15.68
N TYR A 828 -17.28 -7.32 16.13
CA TYR A 828 -17.52 -7.08 17.56
C TYR A 828 -18.54 -8.06 18.13
N ARG A 829 -19.65 -8.30 17.42
CA ARG A 829 -20.70 -9.23 17.88
C ARG A 829 -20.20 -10.67 17.96
N ALA A 830 -19.43 -11.14 16.99
CA ALA A 830 -18.79 -12.45 17.02
C ALA A 830 -17.78 -12.54 18.18
N SER A 831 -16.97 -11.51 18.39
CA SER A 831 -16.01 -11.45 19.51
C SER A 831 -16.71 -11.52 20.87
N PHE A 832 -17.86 -10.87 21.03
CA PHE A 832 -18.66 -10.98 22.26
C PHE A 832 -19.31 -12.35 22.44
N TRP A 833 -19.73 -13.02 21.35
CA TRP A 833 -20.26 -14.37 21.40
C TRP A 833 -19.24 -15.37 22.00
N TRP A 834 -17.94 -15.19 21.73
CA TRP A 834 -16.88 -15.98 22.37
C TRP A 834 -16.92 -15.87 23.90
N PHE A 835 -17.11 -14.66 24.42
CA PHE A 835 -17.16 -14.39 25.86
C PHE A 835 -18.50 -14.72 26.53
N ALA A 836 -19.53 -15.02 25.75
CA ALA A 836 -20.82 -15.49 26.25
C ALA A 836 -20.78 -16.97 26.72
N HIS A 837 -19.64 -17.65 26.53
CA HIS A 837 -19.37 -18.99 27.04
C HIS A 837 -18.44 -18.96 28.25
N GLN A 838 -18.56 -19.98 29.11
CA GLN A 838 -17.69 -20.13 30.27
C GLN A 838 -16.24 -20.43 29.84
N PRO A 839 -15.23 -19.90 30.57
CA PRO A 839 -13.84 -20.13 30.23
C PRO A 839 -13.42 -21.59 30.47
N GLU A 840 -13.07 -22.30 29.41
CA GLU A 840 -12.58 -23.67 29.43
C GLU A 840 -11.06 -23.74 29.18
N TRP A 841 -10.43 -24.86 29.54
CA TRP A 841 -8.98 -25.08 29.42
C TRP A 841 -8.68 -26.14 28.37
N TYR A 842 -7.50 -26.10 27.76
CA TYR A 842 -7.04 -27.16 26.88
C TYR A 842 -5.54 -27.39 27.09
N ASP A 843 -5.14 -28.66 27.16
CA ASP A 843 -3.82 -29.08 27.57
C ASP A 843 -3.17 -29.93 26.48
N LEU A 844 -2.22 -29.33 25.75
CA LEU A 844 -1.37 -30.03 24.78
C LEU A 844 0.11 -29.74 25.06
N ASN A 845 0.48 -28.46 25.22
CA ASN A 845 1.86 -28.00 25.38
C ASN A 845 1.94 -26.57 25.94
N LYS A 846 2.99 -26.25 26.72
CA LYS A 846 3.26 -24.89 27.23
C LYS A 846 3.39 -23.84 26.10
N ASN A 847 4.03 -24.21 25.00
CA ASN A 847 4.22 -23.34 23.83
C ASN A 847 2.90 -23.03 23.12
N PHE A 848 1.97 -23.98 23.11
CA PHE A 848 0.65 -23.80 22.50
C PHE A 848 -0.11 -22.70 23.26
N ALA A 849 -0.27 -22.85 24.58
CA ALA A 849 -0.94 -21.84 25.42
C ALA A 849 -0.31 -20.45 25.30
N LEU A 850 1.02 -20.36 25.23
CA LEU A 850 1.73 -19.10 25.01
C LEU A 850 1.38 -18.49 23.63
N SER A 851 1.31 -19.30 22.58
CA SER A 851 0.93 -18.85 21.24
C SER A 851 -0.53 -18.38 21.16
N GLU A 852 -1.42 -19.00 21.94
CA GLU A 852 -2.81 -18.55 22.06
C GLU A 852 -2.87 -17.20 22.78
N ALA A 853 -2.17 -17.05 23.91
CA ALA A 853 -2.07 -15.80 24.66
C ALA A 853 -1.51 -14.65 23.79
N GLN A 854 -0.47 -14.93 23.00
CA GLN A 854 0.11 -13.96 22.07
C GLN A 854 -0.89 -13.53 20.99
N SER A 855 -1.66 -14.46 20.43
CA SER A 855 -2.68 -14.15 19.41
C SER A 855 -3.75 -13.19 19.97
N VAL A 856 -4.22 -13.41 21.19
CA VAL A 856 -5.16 -12.51 21.88
C VAL A 856 -4.51 -11.16 22.22
N SER A 857 -3.25 -11.17 22.68
CA SER A 857 -2.50 -9.94 22.98
C SER A 857 -2.30 -9.05 21.74
N MET A 858 -2.05 -9.65 20.57
CA MET A 858 -1.96 -8.92 19.30
C MET A 858 -3.30 -8.26 18.92
N PHE A 859 -4.41 -8.93 19.18
CA PHE A 859 -5.75 -8.36 19.01
C PHE A 859 -6.00 -7.17 19.95
N VAL A 860 -5.63 -7.30 21.23
CA VAL A 860 -5.71 -6.21 22.22
C VAL A 860 -4.87 -5.01 21.81
N TYR A 861 -3.63 -5.25 21.36
CA TYR A 861 -2.74 -4.18 20.92
C TYR A 861 -3.33 -3.42 19.73
N HIS A 862 -3.91 -4.12 18.75
CA HIS A 862 -4.58 -3.47 17.63
C HIS A 862 -5.75 -2.59 18.10
N LEU A 863 -6.59 -3.08 19.03
CA LEU A 863 -7.68 -2.30 19.61
C LEU A 863 -7.18 -1.05 20.35
N LEU A 864 -6.05 -1.12 21.06
CA LEU A 864 -5.44 0.02 21.75
C LEU A 864 -4.90 1.08 20.78
N ASN A 865 -4.27 0.63 19.70
CA ASN A 865 -3.55 1.50 18.77
C ASN A 865 -4.38 2.05 17.62
N GLU A 866 -5.61 1.58 17.46
CA GLU A 866 -6.56 2.11 16.48
C GLU A 866 -6.89 3.58 16.82
N GLN A 867 -6.05 4.50 16.33
CA GLN A 867 -6.31 5.93 16.26
C GLN A 867 -7.30 6.15 15.14
N LEU A 868 -8.59 6.30 15.47
CA LEU A 868 -9.48 6.92 14.51
C LEU A 868 -9.11 8.40 14.41
N ASP A 869 -9.23 8.93 13.20
CA ASP A 869 -9.42 10.35 12.93
C ASP A 869 -10.71 10.84 13.63
N THR A 870 -10.71 10.89 14.96
CA THR A 870 -11.42 11.93 15.67
C THR A 870 -10.70 13.21 15.30
N PRO A 871 -11.35 14.20 14.65
CA PRO A 871 -10.76 15.52 14.53
C PRO A 871 -10.37 15.94 15.95
N GLN A 872 -9.09 16.24 16.15
CA GLN A 872 -8.49 16.55 17.45
C GLN A 872 -9.40 17.49 18.23
N LEU A 873 -10.06 16.94 19.26
CA LEU A 873 -10.69 17.74 20.30
C LEU A 873 -9.64 17.91 21.37
N ASP A 874 -9.02 19.09 21.35
CA ASP A 874 -8.21 19.58 22.46
C ASP A 874 -8.96 19.37 23.78
N PRO A 875 -8.31 18.81 24.83
CA PRO A 875 -8.96 18.47 26.10
C PRO A 875 -9.29 19.71 26.97
N SER A 876 -9.27 20.93 26.42
CA SER A 876 -9.41 22.18 27.15
C SER A 876 -10.64 23.03 26.79
N LEU A 877 -11.53 22.57 25.91
CA LEU A 877 -12.68 23.38 25.47
C LEU A 877 -14.01 22.88 26.06
N THR A 878 -14.67 23.80 26.77
CA THR A 878 -15.86 23.66 27.59
C THR A 878 -17.11 23.13 26.85
N ASN A 879 -17.98 22.47 27.63
CA ASN A 879 -19.26 21.84 27.26
C ASN A 879 -20.24 22.69 26.41
N GLU A 880 -20.00 23.98 26.23
CA GLU A 880 -20.92 24.89 25.53
C GLU A 880 -20.89 24.78 24.00
N ARG A 881 -19.81 24.24 23.40
CA ARG A 881 -19.75 23.99 21.95
C ARG A 881 -20.24 22.61 21.52
N LEU A 882 -20.48 21.67 22.45
CA LEU A 882 -21.11 20.38 22.15
C LEU A 882 -22.57 20.57 21.72
N LEU A 883 -23.30 21.48 22.38
CA LEU A 883 -24.66 21.87 22.01
C LEU A 883 -24.72 22.63 20.67
N ALA A 884 -23.64 23.30 20.27
CA ALA A 884 -23.56 24.02 19.00
C ALA A 884 -23.25 23.09 17.80
N LEU A 885 -22.59 21.95 18.04
CA LEU A 885 -22.33 20.94 17.01
C LEU A 885 -23.55 20.04 16.76
N GLU A 886 -24.34 19.74 17.80
CA GLU A 886 -25.63 19.03 17.69
C GLU A 886 -26.61 19.73 16.73
N ASN A 887 -26.60 21.06 16.69
CA ASN A 887 -27.51 21.82 15.83
C ASN A 887 -27.11 21.89 14.35
N ARG A 888 -25.89 21.48 13.97
CA ARG A 888 -25.43 21.49 12.56
C ARG A 888 -25.35 20.08 11.94
N SER A 889 -25.28 19.01 12.75
CA SER A 889 -25.35 17.60 12.28
C SER A 889 -26.79 17.09 12.08
N SER A 890 -27.79 17.85 12.51
CA SER A 890 -29.21 17.50 12.57
C SER A 890 -29.90 17.20 11.22
N LEU A 891 -29.24 17.45 10.08
CA LEU A 891 -29.80 17.16 8.75
C LEU A 891 -29.45 15.77 8.19
N ASN A 892 -28.44 15.08 8.72
CA ASN A 892 -28.07 13.71 8.29
C ASN A 892 -28.41 12.61 9.32
N ASP A 893 -28.81 12.99 10.54
CA ASP A 893 -28.96 12.11 11.71
C ASP A 893 -30.25 11.26 11.73
N VAL A 894 -31.12 11.40 10.71
CA VAL A 894 -32.38 10.64 10.64
C VAL A 894 -32.14 9.18 10.22
N LYS A 895 -30.99 8.86 9.60
CA LYS A 895 -30.66 7.50 9.13
C LYS A 895 -29.95 6.61 10.16
N ASP A 896 -29.42 7.16 11.26
CA ASP A 896 -28.58 6.42 12.21
C ASP A 896 -29.34 5.75 13.36
N GLN A 897 -30.68 5.79 13.37
CA GLN A 897 -31.48 5.23 14.47
C GLN A 897 -31.53 3.71 14.49
N TYR A 898 -31.21 3.01 13.38
CA TYR A 898 -31.33 1.56 13.28
C TYR A 898 -30.12 0.93 12.60
N HIS A 899 -29.28 0.25 13.38
CA HIS A 899 -28.11 -0.47 12.86
C HIS A 899 -28.46 -1.96 12.65
N PRO A 900 -28.12 -2.59 11.51
CA PRO A 900 -28.54 -3.95 11.19
C PRO A 900 -28.04 -5.02 12.18
N VAL A 901 -26.90 -4.78 12.82
CA VAL A 901 -26.33 -5.69 13.83
C VAL A 901 -26.82 -5.39 15.25
N TRP A 902 -27.17 -4.14 15.54
CA TRP A 902 -27.34 -3.66 16.92
C TRP A 902 -28.74 -3.11 17.24
N GLY A 903 -29.62 -3.02 16.25
CA GLY A 903 -30.98 -2.52 16.40
C GLY A 903 -31.02 -1.01 16.65
N LYS A 904 -31.99 -0.58 17.46
CA LYS A 904 -32.27 0.83 17.71
C LYS A 904 -31.19 1.45 18.60
N MET A 905 -30.50 2.48 18.11
CA MET A 905 -29.39 3.11 18.83
C MET A 905 -29.41 4.64 18.73
N GLY A 906 -28.79 5.28 19.72
CA GLY A 906 -28.40 6.70 19.63
C GLY A 906 -27.13 6.86 18.79
N SER A 907 -26.25 7.80 19.13
CA SER A 907 -24.99 8.02 18.38
C SER A 907 -24.15 6.73 18.27
N TYR A 908 -23.93 6.26 17.04
CA TYR A 908 -23.15 5.06 16.74
C TYR A 908 -21.73 5.13 17.31
N ALA A 909 -21.08 6.30 17.22
CA ALA A 909 -19.71 6.50 17.69
C ALA A 909 -19.56 6.26 19.21
N VAL A 910 -20.48 6.79 20.01
CA VAL A 910 -20.48 6.60 21.47
C VAL A 910 -20.76 5.14 21.83
N GLY A 911 -21.70 4.50 21.14
CA GLY A 911 -21.99 3.08 21.35
C GLY A 911 -20.82 2.16 20.96
N ARG A 912 -20.12 2.47 19.86
CA ARG A 912 -18.94 1.77 19.38
C ARG A 912 -17.81 1.84 20.41
N GLU A 913 -17.52 3.01 20.95
CA GLU A 913 -16.46 3.19 21.95
C GLU A 913 -16.74 2.41 23.24
N LYS A 914 -17.98 2.40 23.74
CA LYS A 914 -18.37 1.58 24.91
C LYS A 914 -18.15 0.08 24.68
N ARG A 915 -18.51 -0.42 23.49
CA ARG A 915 -18.30 -1.83 23.10
C ARG A 915 -16.81 -2.15 22.97
N LYS A 916 -16.04 -1.26 22.34
CA LYS A 916 -14.58 -1.40 22.23
C LYS A 916 -13.92 -1.51 23.60
N GLN A 917 -14.30 -0.65 24.55
CA GLN A 917 -13.80 -0.70 25.93
C GLN A 917 -14.16 -2.01 26.66
N LEU A 918 -15.39 -2.50 26.49
CA LEU A 918 -15.82 -3.79 27.04
C LEU A 918 -15.01 -4.94 26.45
N LEU A 919 -14.84 -4.98 25.13
CA LEU A 919 -14.09 -6.05 24.46
C LEU A 919 -12.61 -6.03 24.86
N LEU A 920 -12.01 -4.84 24.93
CA LEU A 920 -10.63 -4.66 25.36
C LEU A 920 -10.37 -5.25 26.75
N MET A 921 -11.25 -4.96 27.72
CA MET A 921 -11.18 -5.51 29.07
C MET A 921 -11.27 -7.05 29.07
N LEU A 922 -12.21 -7.62 28.32
CA LEU A 922 -12.42 -9.07 28.25
C LEU A 922 -11.24 -9.79 27.59
N CYS A 923 -10.72 -9.26 26.47
CA CYS A 923 -9.58 -9.83 25.77
C CYS A 923 -8.29 -9.73 26.57
N GLN A 924 -8.07 -8.65 27.32
CA GLN A 924 -6.92 -8.53 28.22
C GLN A 924 -6.97 -9.57 29.34
N HIS A 925 -8.15 -9.73 29.96
CA HIS A 925 -8.35 -10.77 30.97
C HIS A 925 -8.09 -12.17 30.39
N GLU A 926 -8.53 -12.45 29.16
CA GLU A 926 -8.29 -13.74 28.50
C GLU A 926 -6.82 -13.95 28.16
N ALA A 927 -6.12 -12.93 27.66
CA ALA A 927 -4.68 -12.99 27.40
C ALA A 927 -3.88 -13.25 28.68
N ASP A 928 -4.20 -12.55 29.77
CA ASP A 928 -3.59 -12.75 31.09
C ASP A 928 -3.86 -14.16 31.62
N ARG A 929 -5.11 -14.64 31.48
CA ARG A 929 -5.51 -15.98 31.88
C ARG A 929 -4.69 -17.06 31.17
N LEU A 930 -4.50 -16.93 29.85
CA LEU A 930 -3.73 -17.87 29.05
C LEU A 930 -2.22 -17.76 29.30
N ASP A 931 -1.69 -16.56 29.55
CA ASP A 931 -0.27 -16.37 29.88
C ASP A 931 0.06 -16.98 31.25
N VAL A 932 -0.82 -16.81 32.25
CA VAL A 932 -0.70 -17.47 33.56
C VAL A 932 -0.76 -19.00 33.42
N TRP A 933 -1.62 -19.51 32.53
CA TRP A 933 -1.69 -20.94 32.24
C TRP A 933 -0.43 -21.48 31.55
N ALA A 934 0.16 -20.71 30.64
CA ALA A 934 1.43 -21.08 30.02
C ALA A 934 2.61 -21.04 31.02
N LYS A 935 2.58 -20.10 31.97
CA LYS A 935 3.65 -19.85 32.95
C LYS A 935 3.17 -20.00 34.40
N THR A 936 2.67 -21.19 34.73
CA THR A 936 2.10 -21.47 36.07
C THR A 936 3.05 -21.22 37.25
N THR A 937 4.37 -21.22 37.03
CA THR A 937 5.40 -21.06 38.08
C THR A 937 6.06 -19.67 38.13
N ALA A 938 5.86 -18.80 37.14
CA ALA A 938 6.50 -17.49 37.09
C ALA A 938 5.59 -16.40 37.67
N ARG A 939 5.98 -15.80 38.80
CA ARG A 939 5.27 -14.64 39.40
C ARG A 939 5.77 -13.34 38.77
N GLU A 940 5.31 -13.05 37.55
CA GLU A 940 5.37 -11.67 37.02
C GLU A 940 3.98 -11.04 37.17
N SER A 941 3.92 -9.92 37.89
CA SER A 941 2.66 -9.19 38.10
C SER A 941 2.28 -8.45 36.82
N THR A 942 1.40 -9.01 36.01
CA THR A 942 0.74 -8.25 34.94
C THR A 942 -0.07 -7.11 35.55
N SER A 943 0.10 -5.91 34.99
CA SER A 943 -0.54 -4.69 35.47
C SER A 943 -2.06 -4.77 35.29
N ARG A 944 -2.77 -5.10 36.36
CA ARG A 944 -4.24 -5.11 36.35
C ARG A 944 -4.76 -3.70 36.09
N LEU A 945 -5.65 -3.57 35.10
CA LEU A 945 -6.40 -2.33 34.89
C LEU A 945 -7.20 -1.98 36.15
N LYS A 946 -6.87 -0.84 36.77
CA LYS A 946 -7.67 -0.27 37.86
C LYS A 946 -8.93 0.36 37.27
N ILE A 947 -10.00 -0.42 37.19
CA ILE A 947 -11.32 0.04 36.73
C ILE A 947 -12.12 0.54 37.95
N SER A 948 -12.61 1.78 37.89
CA SER A 948 -13.46 2.38 38.92
C SER A 948 -14.83 1.70 39.02
N SER A 949 -15.49 1.76 40.18
CA SER A 949 -16.81 1.16 40.42
C SER A 949 -17.90 1.62 39.44
N VAL A 950 -17.95 2.91 39.08
CA VAL A 950 -18.93 3.46 38.12
C VAL A 950 -18.77 2.83 36.73
N LYS A 951 -17.52 2.66 36.27
CA LYS A 951 -17.22 2.04 34.98
C LYS A 951 -17.65 0.57 34.92
N TRP A 952 -17.60 -0.16 36.05
CA TRP A 952 -18.09 -1.55 36.10
C TRP A 952 -19.60 -1.67 35.85
N ILE A 953 -20.38 -0.71 36.36
CA ILE A 953 -21.82 -0.65 36.15
C ILE A 953 -22.14 -0.39 34.67
N ASP A 954 -21.44 0.58 34.06
CA ASP A 954 -21.63 0.90 32.65
C ASP A 954 -21.24 -0.25 31.72
N LEU A 955 -20.15 -0.98 32.05
CA LEU A 955 -19.74 -2.18 31.34
C LEU A 955 -20.76 -3.31 31.47
N ALA A 956 -21.36 -3.50 32.66
CA ALA A 956 -22.40 -4.50 32.88
C ALA A 956 -23.65 -4.23 32.04
N ARG A 957 -24.12 -2.97 32.02
CA ARG A 957 -25.26 -2.53 31.19
C ARG A 957 -24.96 -2.70 29.70
N THR A 958 -23.74 -2.34 29.28
CA THR A 958 -23.31 -2.51 27.89
C THR A 958 -23.27 -3.99 27.51
N ALA A 959 -22.72 -4.86 28.37
CA ALA A 959 -22.70 -6.30 28.14
C ALA A 959 -24.12 -6.88 28.02
N PHE A 960 -25.03 -6.50 28.92
CA PHE A 960 -26.42 -6.95 28.89
C PHE A 960 -27.16 -6.49 27.63
N SER A 961 -26.90 -5.26 27.16
CA SER A 961 -27.49 -4.76 25.90
C SER A 961 -26.99 -5.48 24.64
N VAL A 962 -25.83 -6.15 24.72
CA VAL A 962 -25.27 -6.94 23.61
C VAL A 962 -25.84 -8.35 23.64
N ASP A 963 -25.71 -9.04 24.77
CA ASP A 963 -26.25 -10.38 25.04
C ASP A 963 -26.36 -10.58 26.55
N PRO A 964 -27.54 -10.94 27.10
CA PRO A 964 -27.67 -11.23 28.53
C PRO A 964 -26.74 -12.34 29.04
N ARG A 965 -26.37 -13.33 28.21
CA ARG A 965 -25.41 -14.38 28.58
C ARG A 965 -24.01 -13.82 28.83
N LEU A 966 -23.61 -12.83 28.03
CA LEU A 966 -22.34 -12.16 28.20
C LEU A 966 -22.27 -11.50 29.58
N ALA A 967 -23.30 -10.77 30.00
CA ALA A 967 -23.33 -10.11 31.30
C ALA A 967 -23.16 -11.09 32.48
N LEU A 968 -23.83 -12.25 32.41
CA LEU A 968 -23.69 -13.32 33.40
C LEU A 968 -22.26 -13.89 33.42
N CYS A 969 -21.68 -14.14 32.24
CA CYS A 969 -20.30 -14.63 32.11
C CYS A 969 -19.26 -13.60 32.59
N VAL A 970 -19.48 -12.29 32.39
CA VAL A 970 -18.62 -11.24 32.93
C VAL A 970 -18.64 -11.27 34.46
N ALA A 971 -19.81 -11.41 35.08
CA ALA A 971 -19.92 -11.54 36.54
C ALA A 971 -19.26 -12.81 37.08
N ALA A 972 -19.31 -13.93 36.32
CA ALA A 972 -18.61 -15.16 36.66
C ALA A 972 -17.08 -15.04 36.55
N ARG A 973 -16.56 -14.30 35.56
CA ARG A 973 -15.12 -14.06 35.36
C ARG A 973 -14.51 -13.16 36.44
N PHE A 974 -15.29 -12.23 37.00
CA PHE A 974 -14.84 -11.30 38.05
C PHE A 974 -15.61 -11.49 39.38
N PRO A 975 -15.42 -12.63 40.07
CA PRO A 975 -16.22 -12.98 41.24
C PRO A 975 -16.00 -12.04 42.45
N THR A 976 -14.87 -11.33 42.49
CA THR A 976 -14.48 -10.43 43.60
C THR A 976 -15.16 -9.07 43.56
N ASN A 977 -15.86 -8.72 42.47
CA ASN A 977 -16.46 -7.40 42.29
C ASN A 977 -17.97 -7.40 42.62
N ASN A 978 -18.30 -6.89 43.82
CA ASN A 978 -19.68 -6.88 44.30
C ASN A 978 -20.59 -5.90 43.55
N HIS A 979 -20.06 -4.78 43.02
CA HIS A 979 -20.86 -3.80 42.28
C HIS A 979 -21.35 -4.37 40.94
N LEU A 980 -20.50 -5.13 40.27
CA LEU A 980 -20.85 -5.83 39.03
C LEU A 980 -21.97 -6.86 39.28
N LYS A 981 -21.84 -7.67 40.35
CA LYS A 981 -22.85 -8.67 40.71
C LYS A 981 -24.21 -8.03 41.04
N ALA A 982 -24.21 -6.95 41.82
CA ALA A 982 -25.44 -6.25 42.20
C ALA A 982 -26.17 -5.65 40.99
N GLU A 983 -25.44 -5.07 40.03
CA GLU A 983 -26.06 -4.53 38.81
C GLU A 983 -26.62 -5.65 37.91
N VAL A 984 -25.90 -6.77 37.75
CA VAL A 984 -26.39 -7.92 36.99
C VAL A 984 -27.62 -8.54 37.65
N GLU A 985 -27.66 -8.63 38.98
CA GLU A 985 -28.84 -9.07 39.74
C GLU A 985 -30.05 -8.17 39.45
N GLN A 986 -29.88 -6.84 39.48
CA GLN A 986 -30.94 -5.90 39.12
C GLN A 986 -31.42 -6.07 37.67
N LEU A 987 -30.50 -6.22 36.71
CA LEU A 987 -30.84 -6.38 35.30
C LEU A 987 -31.61 -7.69 35.02
N VAL A 988 -31.22 -8.79 35.68
CA VAL A 988 -31.91 -10.08 35.59
C VAL A 988 -33.32 -10.00 36.17
N GLN A 989 -33.50 -9.33 37.31
CA GLN A 989 -34.82 -9.14 37.93
C GLN A 989 -35.77 -8.29 37.07
N LEU A 990 -35.23 -7.32 36.31
CA LEU A 990 -36.02 -6.50 35.39
C LEU A 990 -36.46 -7.25 34.11
N HIS A 991 -35.67 -8.21 33.63
CA HIS A 991 -35.88 -8.90 32.34
C HIS A 991 -36.15 -10.41 32.46
N ILE A 992 -36.88 -10.83 33.49
CA ILE A 992 -37.12 -12.24 33.84
C ILE A 992 -37.71 -13.07 32.68
N LEU A 993 -38.60 -12.48 31.87
CA LEU A 993 -39.25 -13.20 30.76
C LEU A 993 -38.26 -13.61 29.67
N GLU A 994 -37.29 -12.76 29.38
CA GLU A 994 -36.27 -12.99 28.34
C GLU A 994 -35.25 -14.03 28.78
N MET A 995 -35.02 -14.18 30.09
CA MET A 995 -33.95 -14.99 30.68
C MET A 995 -34.30 -16.45 30.97
N ARG A 996 -35.59 -16.85 30.86
CA ARG A 996 -36.08 -18.18 31.27
C ARG A 996 -35.33 -19.36 30.65
N HIS A 997 -34.77 -19.17 29.47
CA HIS A 997 -34.08 -20.20 28.71
C HIS A 997 -32.59 -20.35 29.08
N ILE A 998 -32.07 -19.54 30.02
CA ILE A 998 -30.66 -19.49 30.41
C ILE A 998 -30.51 -19.99 31.86
N PRO A 999 -30.03 -21.22 32.11
CA PRO A 999 -29.90 -21.74 33.47
C PRO A 999 -28.87 -20.97 34.32
N GLU A 1000 -27.86 -20.36 33.71
CA GLU A 1000 -26.80 -19.64 34.42
C GLU A 1000 -27.28 -18.37 35.15
N ALA A 1001 -28.47 -17.87 34.84
CA ALA A 1001 -29.04 -16.70 35.53
C ALA A 1001 -29.70 -17.05 36.88
N LEU A 1002 -29.92 -18.34 37.16
CA LEU A 1002 -30.61 -18.84 38.35
C LEU A 1002 -30.01 -18.35 39.68
N PRO A 1003 -28.67 -18.33 39.87
CA PRO A 1003 -28.08 -17.87 41.13
C PRO A 1003 -28.32 -16.38 41.42
N TYR A 1004 -28.64 -15.58 40.40
CA TYR A 1004 -28.95 -14.15 40.54
C TYR A 1004 -30.44 -13.90 40.79
N LEU A 1005 -31.31 -14.87 40.49
CA LEU A 1005 -32.73 -14.79 40.76
C LEU A 1005 -33.07 -15.35 42.16
N VAL A 1006 -32.42 -16.46 42.55
CA VAL A 1006 -32.66 -17.18 43.79
C VAL A 1006 -31.60 -16.79 44.82
N THR A 1007 -31.73 -15.60 45.39
CA THR A 1007 -30.91 -15.17 46.52
C THR A 1007 -31.63 -15.46 47.84
N PRO A 1008 -30.91 -15.74 48.95
CA PRO A 1008 -31.55 -16.02 50.24
C PRO A 1008 -32.47 -14.87 50.69
N LYS A 1009 -32.12 -13.63 50.35
CA LYS A 1009 -32.96 -12.44 50.60
C LYS A 1009 -34.29 -12.46 49.83
N ALA A 1010 -34.28 -12.89 48.57
CA ALA A 1010 -35.49 -12.96 47.74
C ALA A 1010 -36.49 -14.03 48.23
N ILE A 1011 -36.00 -15.03 48.97
CA ILE A 1011 -36.79 -16.10 49.59
C ILE A 1011 -37.38 -15.63 50.91
N ASP A 1012 -36.57 -14.96 51.74
CA ASP A 1012 -37.03 -14.33 52.98
C ASP A 1012 -38.16 -13.31 52.71
N GLU A 1013 -38.11 -12.62 51.56
CA GLU A 1013 -39.07 -11.61 51.13
C GLU A 1013 -40.27 -12.16 50.33
N ASN A 1014 -40.34 -13.48 50.04
CA ASN A 1014 -41.37 -14.11 49.20
C ASN A 1014 -41.67 -13.33 47.90
N SER A 1015 -40.61 -12.98 47.15
CA SER A 1015 -40.75 -12.14 45.96
C SER A 1015 -41.68 -12.75 44.90
N THR A 1016 -42.50 -11.92 44.24
CA THR A 1016 -43.41 -12.35 43.16
C THR A 1016 -42.67 -12.95 41.97
N HIS A 1017 -41.38 -12.68 41.85
CA HIS A 1017 -40.49 -13.18 40.81
C HIS A 1017 -40.26 -14.71 40.89
N LEU A 1018 -40.39 -15.31 42.07
CA LEU A 1018 -40.24 -16.77 42.29
C LEU A 1018 -41.38 -17.62 41.70
N GLN A 1019 -42.52 -17.01 41.34
CA GLN A 1019 -43.65 -17.73 40.71
C GLN A 1019 -43.31 -18.24 39.30
N GLN A 1020 -42.36 -17.61 38.61
CA GLN A 1020 -41.95 -18.00 37.25
C GLN A 1020 -40.84 -19.07 37.24
N PHE A 1021 -40.32 -19.43 38.42
CA PHE A 1021 -39.21 -20.37 38.60
C PHE A 1021 -39.46 -21.79 38.05
N PRO A 1022 -40.65 -22.40 38.18
CA PRO A 1022 -40.89 -23.75 37.66
C PRO A 1022 -40.79 -23.87 36.13
N HIS A 1023 -40.96 -22.76 35.40
CA HIS A 1023 -40.91 -22.70 33.94
C HIS A 1023 -39.49 -22.43 33.39
N TRP A 1024 -38.49 -22.33 34.25
CA TRP A 1024 -37.11 -22.03 33.84
C TRP A 1024 -36.47 -23.20 33.10
N ALA A 1025 -35.37 -22.99 32.38
CA ALA A 1025 -34.54 -24.08 31.84
C ALA A 1025 -33.97 -24.97 32.97
N ALA A 1026 -33.72 -26.25 32.70
CA ALA A 1026 -33.11 -27.15 33.67
C ALA A 1026 -31.64 -26.77 33.92
N CYS A 1027 -31.23 -26.69 35.19
CA CYS A 1027 -29.86 -26.44 35.59
C CYS A 1027 -29.07 -27.74 35.76
N SER A 1028 -27.78 -27.64 36.09
CA SER A 1028 -26.99 -28.82 36.44
C SER A 1028 -27.50 -29.49 37.71
N ILE A 1029 -27.29 -30.80 37.84
CA ILE A 1029 -27.67 -31.56 39.04
C ILE A 1029 -27.05 -30.96 40.30
N THR A 1030 -25.79 -30.52 40.26
CA THR A 1030 -25.12 -29.92 41.43
C THR A 1030 -25.76 -28.61 41.88
N GLN A 1031 -26.19 -27.76 40.94
CA GLN A 1031 -26.92 -26.55 41.27
C GLN A 1031 -28.32 -26.86 41.82
N ALA A 1032 -28.99 -27.88 41.27
CA ALA A 1032 -30.28 -28.33 41.79
C ALA A 1032 -30.17 -28.85 43.25
N LEU A 1033 -29.09 -29.56 43.58
CA LEU A 1033 -28.80 -30.03 44.93
C LEU A 1033 -28.43 -28.89 45.89
N GLU A 1034 -27.80 -27.82 45.42
CA GLU A 1034 -27.52 -26.63 46.23
C GLU A 1034 -28.81 -26.00 46.77
N PHE A 1035 -29.89 -26.01 45.97
CA PHE A 1035 -31.22 -25.55 46.41
C PHE A 1035 -31.91 -26.46 47.45
N LEU A 1036 -31.35 -27.63 47.76
CA LEU A 1036 -31.81 -28.48 48.86
C LEU A 1036 -31.12 -28.17 50.21
N THR A 1037 -30.14 -27.28 50.21
CA THR A 1037 -29.46 -26.85 51.45
C THR A 1037 -30.38 -26.00 52.35
N PRO A 1038 -30.12 -25.90 53.66
CA PRO A 1038 -31.04 -25.26 54.62
C PRO A 1038 -31.42 -23.82 54.29
N ALA A 1039 -30.58 -23.09 53.57
CA ALA A 1039 -30.82 -21.70 53.16
C ALA A 1039 -31.98 -21.54 52.16
N TYR A 1040 -32.33 -22.60 51.43
CA TYR A 1040 -33.34 -22.58 50.35
C TYR A 1040 -34.53 -23.51 50.63
N LYS A 1041 -34.46 -24.27 51.73
CA LYS A 1041 -35.38 -25.34 52.08
C LYS A 1041 -36.71 -24.80 52.61
N GLY A 1042 -37.80 -25.03 51.87
CA GLY A 1042 -39.17 -24.76 52.34
C GLY A 1042 -40.10 -24.08 51.32
N HIS A 1043 -39.58 -23.47 50.26
CA HIS A 1043 -40.41 -22.78 49.27
C HIS A 1043 -40.97 -23.75 48.20
N PRO A 1044 -42.30 -23.80 47.98
CA PRO A 1044 -42.93 -24.81 47.12
C PRO A 1044 -42.50 -24.70 45.64
N CYS A 1045 -42.31 -23.49 45.12
CA CYS A 1045 -41.88 -23.30 43.73
C CYS A 1045 -40.44 -23.78 43.49
N ILE A 1046 -39.55 -23.68 44.49
CA ILE A 1046 -38.16 -24.12 44.38
C ILE A 1046 -38.12 -25.65 44.35
N MET A 1047 -38.87 -26.29 45.26
CA MET A 1047 -38.95 -27.75 45.31
C MET A 1047 -39.55 -28.35 44.03
N ALA A 1048 -40.61 -27.74 43.48
CA ALA A 1048 -41.20 -28.18 42.21
C ALA A 1048 -40.21 -28.09 41.04
N TYR A 1049 -39.38 -27.04 41.00
CA TYR A 1049 -38.32 -26.90 39.99
C TYR A 1049 -37.24 -27.97 40.16
N VAL A 1050 -36.73 -28.18 41.39
CA VAL A 1050 -35.67 -29.17 41.67
C VAL A 1050 -36.12 -30.57 41.26
N LEU A 1051 -37.35 -30.96 41.61
CA LEU A 1051 -37.92 -32.26 41.21
C LEU A 1051 -37.96 -32.41 39.69
N ARG A 1052 -38.44 -31.40 38.97
CA ARG A 1052 -38.47 -31.41 37.49
C ARG A 1052 -37.07 -31.51 36.88
N VAL A 1053 -36.06 -30.86 37.48
CA VAL A 1053 -34.67 -30.98 37.02
C VAL A 1053 -34.17 -32.41 37.22
N LEU A 1054 -34.37 -33.00 38.41
CA LEU A 1054 -33.93 -34.37 38.68
C LEU A 1054 -34.63 -35.41 37.78
N GLU A 1055 -35.91 -35.19 37.44
CA GLU A 1055 -36.66 -36.01 36.48
C GLU A 1055 -36.12 -35.93 35.04
N SER A 1056 -35.44 -34.83 34.68
CA SER A 1056 -34.90 -34.64 33.33
C SER A 1056 -33.56 -35.34 33.07
N TYR A 1057 -32.91 -35.87 34.11
CA TYR A 1057 -31.63 -36.57 33.99
C TYR A 1057 -31.81 -38.09 34.00
N PRO A 1058 -30.94 -38.86 33.31
CA PRO A 1058 -31.03 -40.31 33.31
C PRO A 1058 -30.83 -40.86 34.74
N PRO A 1059 -31.55 -41.94 35.13
CA PRO A 1059 -31.53 -42.46 36.49
C PRO A 1059 -30.12 -42.78 37.02
N GLN A 1060 -29.24 -43.24 36.14
CA GLN A 1060 -27.84 -43.57 36.46
C GLN A 1060 -27.07 -42.36 36.99
N THR A 1061 -27.28 -41.17 36.40
CA THR A 1061 -26.63 -39.93 36.84
C THR A 1061 -27.21 -39.45 38.17
N VAL A 1062 -28.52 -39.58 38.37
CA VAL A 1062 -29.17 -39.22 39.64
C VAL A 1062 -28.70 -40.15 40.77
N THR A 1063 -28.55 -41.46 40.52
CA THR A 1063 -28.06 -42.42 41.52
C THR A 1063 -26.64 -42.13 42.01
N PHE A 1064 -25.79 -41.51 41.18
CA PHE A 1064 -24.44 -41.12 41.57
C PHE A 1064 -24.44 -40.06 42.69
N PHE A 1065 -25.44 -39.17 42.72
CA PHE A 1065 -25.58 -38.08 43.69
C PHE A 1065 -26.57 -38.39 44.82
N MET A 1066 -26.97 -39.65 44.98
CA MET A 1066 -27.83 -40.09 46.08
C MET A 1066 -27.18 -40.02 47.47
N PRO A 1067 -25.88 -40.31 47.65
CA PRO A 1067 -25.15 -40.04 48.90
C PRO A 1067 -24.97 -38.53 49.13
#